data_AF-A0A835PBN2-F1
#
_entry.id   AF-A0A835PBN2-F1
#
_cell.length_a   1.000
_cell.length_b   1.000
_cell.length_c   1.000
_cell.angle_alpha   90.00
_cell.angle_beta   90.00
_cell.angle_gamma   90.00
#
_symmetry.space_group_name_H-M   'P 1'
#
loop_
_entity.id
_entity.type
_entity.pdbx_description
1 polymer ?
#
loop_
_entity_poly.entity_id
_entity_poly.type
_entity_poly.pdbx_seq_one_letter_code
_entity_poly.pdbx_strand_id
1 'polypeptide(L)'
;MYADGQDMVPGLLPKCFDVGQLVACVVLQCEDDRREERERKRILLSLRLSVLYKGLSLEAVQDGMVLTAQVKSVEDHGYILHFGVPSFRGFLPRVNNGGGVQICRGQLLQCVVKSIDTVRAVVYTDFCPDLMSSYVCKDRKGISIDLLVPGMMVDAQVHSQLDNGIMLSFLTYFTGTVDVFHLQNPFPTENWKNDYTLQKKVNARILFVDPSTRAVGLTMNPYLVQYKTPPMNVETGEIYDNSHVLRIDGKYGLLLNIPSSPEHTPAYVHQSDVADEEVNLLKKFKVGDLARLRVLGIRNLEGLAIGTLKTSAFGGDIFTHSDIKPGMLVKAKVIAVEPFGALVQLASSIKALCPLRHMSEFARVKPSKKFQIGAELLFRVLGCKSKRITVTHKRNLVKSKLEVLASYADAVEGLVTHGWITKVEKHGCYVKFYNGVTGFAPRSELGLEPGIETNTVYHVEQVVRCRVTSSVPGSRKISVSFLLSPKRVNGADMVKLGSIVGAVVDYLAPTAVIVVLKKFPNLRGSLSYEHLADHIGQIARLKPLLRPGYEFDQLVVLDIEGSNLILSAKYSLVCYAEDIPLDLTDMHPMSIARGYICNIIEGGCFVRFLGRLTGFSPKNRATDCSIGNLSDAFYVGQSVRSYIDNVDHQAAKIKLTLKQSLCFSTEASYIQGYFLVEDKISALQAVDGKRCDVNWVKGFSIGSVVTGEIQEIKEFGVVISFENYVDVVGFVSQHQMGGIHVEKGSLVRAFILDISKTENLVDLSLNPELVSSKHVEMPDNLSNSKKKRQRASPCDFELHQTVNATVEIVKENYLVLSLPEHNYAVGYAPIKDYNTEMLPPKHFSNGQRLLASVGALPNVDSNGRLLLSIKSLHEVLDLSTSKRARKLSNYTIGSLVKAEILDINSSDLLVKFAGRFHGKVNINEVDSDDNSPESPFSRFRVGQLVDARIIAKIPKSRNNEKTFKWLLSMRHSVLSGQMETLEGPIATDNFSVGTVVSGYVVKVESEWVRLTIARRFRGDLYILDSSSEPEELQKFQKRYIVGQTVTGRIINVNKKKKVLRLKSCLASFTDKAGFVNEIVENDNDESFASNDNGISHVSSGDIIGGRIKKILPNVGGIFVQIGPHLFGRVHYCEVADSWLNDPLSRYQEGQFVKCKVLEVCRSSSGFVHVDLSLRPSLTDSAEHASTEVPSFKRVEMIDELHPNMEVHVSFHFIAFFISRY
;
A
#
# COMPACT_ATOMS: atom_id res chain seq x y z
N MET A 1 34.32 -3.63 9.92
CA MET A 1 33.08 -2.92 9.55
C MET A 1 31.88 -3.73 10.03
N TYR A 2 31.31 -3.39 11.18
CA TYR A 2 29.93 -3.75 11.51
C TYR A 2 29.13 -2.44 11.50
N ALA A 3 28.21 -2.34 10.54
CA ALA A 3 27.05 -1.47 10.67
C ALA A 3 25.93 -2.40 11.15
N ASP A 4 25.34 -2.09 12.31
CA ASP A 4 24.29 -2.93 12.86
C ASP A 4 23.01 -2.86 12.01
N GLY A 5 22.44 -4.02 11.72
CA GLY A 5 20.99 -4.15 11.66
C GLY A 5 20.22 -3.58 10.46
N GLN A 6 20.84 -3.28 9.31
CA GLN A 6 20.10 -3.11 8.05
C GLN A 6 20.78 -3.84 6.88
N ASP A 7 19.96 -4.42 5.98
CA ASP A 7 20.44 -5.12 4.80
C ASP A 7 21.31 -4.21 3.94
N MET A 8 22.55 -4.64 3.67
CA MET A 8 23.52 -3.86 2.90
C MET A 8 22.93 -3.34 1.58
N VAL A 9 23.09 -2.05 1.32
CA VAL A 9 23.10 -1.50 -0.04
C VAL A 9 24.32 -2.10 -0.75
N PRO A 10 24.20 -3.07 -1.69
CA PRO A 10 25.34 -3.89 -2.12
C PRO A 10 26.32 -3.18 -3.07
N GLY A 11 26.25 -1.85 -3.19
CA GLY A 11 26.84 -1.09 -4.29
C GLY A 11 27.79 0.04 -3.91
N LEU A 12 28.05 0.30 -2.62
CA LEU A 12 28.97 1.38 -2.21
C LEU A 12 30.40 0.87 -1.93
N LEU A 13 30.54 -0.21 -1.16
CA LEU A 13 31.87 -0.74 -0.78
C LEU A 13 32.76 -1.08 -1.99
N PRO A 14 32.28 -1.76 -3.06
CA PRO A 14 33.09 -2.05 -4.25
C PRO A 14 33.37 -0.82 -5.13
N LYS A 15 32.84 0.36 -4.80
CA LYS A 15 33.13 1.64 -5.47
C LYS A 15 34.11 2.52 -4.69
N CYS A 16 34.29 2.25 -3.39
CA CYS A 16 35.13 3.05 -2.50
C CYS A 16 36.42 2.33 -2.11
N PHE A 17 36.49 1.00 -2.26
CA PHE A 17 37.63 0.18 -1.88
C PHE A 17 37.88 -0.94 -2.88
N ASP A 18 39.13 -1.10 -3.28
CA ASP A 18 39.61 -2.19 -4.13
C ASP A 18 40.27 -3.31 -3.30
N VAL A 19 40.14 -4.56 -3.75
CA VAL A 19 40.80 -5.69 -3.09
C VAL A 19 42.31 -5.58 -3.31
N GLY A 20 43.06 -5.43 -2.22
CA GLY A 20 44.50 -5.11 -2.26
C GLY A 20 44.82 -3.64 -1.96
N GLN A 21 43.84 -2.77 -1.71
CA GLN A 21 44.14 -1.41 -1.26
C GLN A 21 44.74 -1.41 0.17
N LEU A 22 45.87 -0.72 0.36
CA LEU A 22 46.43 -0.45 1.68
C LEU A 22 45.66 0.67 2.37
N VAL A 23 45.09 0.39 3.55
CA VAL A 23 44.27 1.35 4.32
C VAL A 23 44.78 1.42 5.76
N ALA A 24 45.06 2.64 6.23
CA ALA A 24 45.41 2.89 7.63
C ALA A 24 44.17 2.73 8.52
N CYS A 25 44.32 2.05 9.66
CA CYS A 25 43.24 1.81 10.60
C CYS A 25 43.71 1.91 12.06
N VAL A 26 42.80 2.24 12.96
CA VAL A 26 43.05 2.29 14.41
C VAL A 26 42.35 1.11 15.07
N VAL A 27 43.07 0.37 15.93
CA VAL A 27 42.49 -0.66 16.79
C VAL A 27 41.76 0.03 17.94
N LEU A 28 40.45 -0.22 18.07
CA LEU A 28 39.64 0.30 19.17
C LEU A 28 39.61 -0.65 20.37
N GLN A 29 39.47 -1.96 20.12
CA GLN A 29 39.29 -2.97 21.15
C GLN A 29 39.63 -4.36 20.61
N CYS A 30 40.20 -5.21 21.47
CA CYS A 30 40.35 -6.64 21.24
C CYS A 30 39.40 -7.39 22.20
N GLU A 31 38.42 -8.11 21.67
CA GLU A 31 37.51 -8.95 22.44
C GLU A 31 38.02 -10.40 22.47
N ASP A 32 38.21 -10.96 23.67
CA ASP A 32 38.46 -12.39 23.87
C ASP A 32 37.11 -13.13 24.07
N ASP A 33 36.57 -13.71 22.99
CA ASP A 33 35.31 -14.47 23.00
C ASP A 33 35.50 -15.85 23.69
N ARG A 34 35.58 -15.85 25.03
CA ARG A 34 35.84 -17.03 25.90
C ARG A 34 34.72 -18.10 25.93
N ARG A 35 33.79 -18.09 24.98
CA ARG A 35 32.61 -18.98 24.99
C ARG A 35 32.74 -20.19 24.04
N GLU A 36 33.53 -20.06 22.96
CA GLU A 36 33.81 -21.13 21.97
C GLU A 36 35.10 -21.89 22.38
N GLU A 37 35.16 -23.22 22.25
CA GLU A 37 36.35 -24.05 22.60
C GLU A 37 37.62 -23.79 21.74
N ARG A 38 37.58 -22.76 20.89
CA ARG A 38 38.74 -22.18 20.22
C ARG A 38 38.67 -20.67 20.39
N GLU A 39 39.62 -20.12 21.14
CA GLU A 39 39.73 -18.67 21.37
C GLU A 39 39.80 -17.89 20.06
N ARG A 40 38.69 -17.26 19.68
CA ARG A 40 38.62 -16.38 18.51
C ARG A 40 38.65 -14.93 18.98
N LYS A 41 39.86 -14.40 19.09
CA LYS A 41 40.09 -12.98 19.36
C LYS A 41 39.52 -12.14 18.22
N ARG A 42 38.60 -11.24 18.55
CA ARG A 42 38.00 -10.30 17.59
C ARG A 42 38.63 -8.94 17.77
N ILE A 43 39.05 -8.31 16.67
CA ILE A 43 39.67 -6.99 16.70
C ILE A 43 38.71 -6.00 16.05
N LEU A 44 38.29 -4.99 16.82
CA LEU A 44 37.47 -3.88 16.34
C LEU A 44 38.37 -2.80 15.76
N LEU A 45 38.24 -2.55 14.46
CA LEU A 45 39.04 -1.58 13.69
C LEU A 45 38.18 -0.40 13.23
N SER A 46 38.75 0.81 13.32
CA SER A 46 38.18 2.06 12.83
C SER A 46 38.99 2.63 11.66
N LEU A 47 38.30 3.13 10.64
CA LEU A 47 38.88 3.88 9.52
C LEU A 47 38.63 5.41 9.65
N ARG A 48 38.15 5.87 10.81
CA ARG A 48 37.85 7.30 11.01
C ARG A 48 39.14 8.11 11.10
N LEU A 49 39.37 8.97 10.12
CA LEU A 49 40.54 9.85 10.07
C LEU A 49 40.65 10.78 11.30
N SER A 50 39.53 11.16 11.90
CA SER A 50 39.47 11.92 13.16
C SER A 50 40.02 11.18 14.38
N VAL A 51 40.00 9.84 14.35
CA VAL A 51 40.62 9.00 15.38
C VAL A 51 42.09 8.75 15.05
N LEU A 52 42.43 8.60 13.76
CA LEU A 52 43.80 8.40 13.28
C LEU A 52 44.69 9.64 13.49
N TYR A 53 44.16 10.84 13.24
CA TYR A 53 44.88 12.11 13.33
C TYR A 53 44.53 12.94 14.56
N LYS A 54 44.24 12.25 15.67
CA LYS A 54 43.92 12.90 16.95
C LYS A 54 45.12 13.74 17.44
N GLY A 55 44.98 15.06 17.36
CA GLY A 55 46.04 16.01 17.74
C GLY A 55 46.88 16.57 16.58
N LEU A 56 46.59 16.22 15.33
CA LEU A 56 47.32 16.76 14.18
C LEU A 56 46.94 18.24 13.93
N SER A 57 47.90 19.14 14.16
CA SER A 57 47.82 20.57 13.82
C SER A 57 48.50 20.87 12.48
N LEU A 58 48.23 22.04 11.90
CA LEU A 58 48.87 22.47 10.64
C LEU A 58 50.40 22.63 10.80
N GLU A 59 50.88 22.97 12.00
CA GLU A 59 52.31 23.12 12.32
C GLU A 59 53.07 21.78 12.35
N ALA A 60 52.37 20.68 12.60
CA ALA A 60 52.94 19.34 12.63
C ALA A 60 53.06 18.71 11.22
N VAL A 61 52.32 19.22 10.23
CA VAL A 61 52.37 18.73 8.84
C VAL A 61 53.63 19.23 8.16
N GLN A 62 54.29 18.37 7.37
CA GLN A 62 55.52 18.70 6.65
C GLN A 62 55.45 18.26 5.19
N ASP A 63 56.14 18.98 4.31
CA ASP A 63 56.33 18.58 2.91
C ASP A 63 57.03 17.21 2.83
N GLY A 64 56.47 16.30 2.04
CA GLY A 64 56.89 14.91 1.93
C GLY A 64 56.19 13.94 2.90
N MET A 65 55.34 14.40 3.83
CA MET A 65 54.52 13.50 4.65
C MET A 65 53.48 12.76 3.79
N VAL A 66 53.29 11.47 4.08
CA VAL A 66 52.24 10.63 3.50
C VAL A 66 51.06 10.62 4.46
N LEU A 67 49.90 11.12 4.02
CA LEU A 67 48.68 11.21 4.81
C LEU A 67 47.49 10.59 4.07
N THR A 68 46.64 9.88 4.81
CA THR A 68 45.37 9.35 4.32
C THR A 68 44.31 10.45 4.34
N ALA A 69 43.61 10.65 3.24
CA ALA A 69 42.58 11.69 3.11
C ALA A 69 41.32 11.14 2.45
N GLN A 70 40.15 11.67 2.84
CA GLN A 70 38.88 11.35 2.21
C GLN A 70 38.50 12.40 1.15
N VAL A 71 38.04 11.95 -0.01
CA VAL A 71 37.51 12.85 -1.05
C VAL A 71 36.17 13.42 -0.62
N LYS A 72 36.13 14.72 -0.26
CA LYS A 72 34.93 15.42 0.22
C LYS A 72 34.01 15.86 -0.93
N SER A 73 34.60 16.44 -1.97
CA SER A 73 33.92 16.86 -3.20
C SER A 73 34.87 16.73 -4.40
N VAL A 74 34.26 16.62 -5.58
CA VAL A 74 34.93 16.60 -6.88
C VAL A 74 34.61 17.93 -7.53
N GLU A 75 35.64 18.73 -7.84
CA GLU A 75 35.54 20.04 -8.48
C GLU A 75 36.11 19.97 -9.91
N ASP A 76 35.84 20.95 -10.76
CA ASP A 76 36.29 20.94 -12.16
C ASP A 76 37.82 20.87 -12.31
N HIS A 77 38.54 21.57 -11.42
CA HIS A 77 40.00 21.69 -11.45
C HIS A 77 40.75 20.76 -10.47
N GLY A 78 40.05 19.96 -9.67
CA GLY A 78 40.68 19.14 -8.64
C GLY A 78 39.71 18.50 -7.65
N TYR A 79 40.24 17.96 -6.56
CA TYR A 79 39.49 17.26 -5.53
C TYR A 79 39.74 17.94 -4.18
N ILE A 80 38.66 18.25 -3.44
CA ILE A 80 38.79 18.72 -2.06
C ILE A 80 38.90 17.51 -1.16
N LEU A 81 40.01 17.43 -0.42
CA LEU A 81 40.33 16.35 0.49
C LEU A 81 40.09 16.77 1.94
N HIS A 82 39.71 15.80 2.77
CA HIS A 82 39.45 15.99 4.19
C HIS A 82 40.21 14.95 5.02
N PHE A 83 40.99 15.42 6.00
CA PHE A 83 41.86 14.61 6.84
C PHE A 83 41.24 14.24 8.20
N GLY A 84 39.95 14.45 8.42
CA GLY A 84 39.33 14.16 9.72
C GLY A 84 39.74 15.14 10.85
N VAL A 85 40.37 16.27 10.53
CA VAL A 85 40.66 17.37 11.47
C VAL A 85 40.05 18.67 10.95
N PRO A 86 39.57 19.57 11.84
CA PRO A 86 39.06 20.88 11.42
C PRO A 86 40.19 21.86 11.07
N SER A 87 41.42 21.56 11.50
CA SER A 87 42.60 22.43 11.47
C SER A 87 43.03 22.88 10.06
N PHE A 88 42.78 22.07 9.02
CA PHE A 88 43.14 22.38 7.63
C PHE A 88 42.35 21.52 6.63
N ARG A 89 42.36 21.93 5.36
CA ARG A 89 41.76 21.18 4.23
C ARG A 89 42.84 20.74 3.26
N GLY A 90 42.61 19.65 2.53
CA GLY A 90 43.49 19.23 1.45
C GLY A 90 42.96 19.63 0.07
N PHE A 91 43.86 19.87 -0.87
CA PHE A 91 43.51 20.05 -2.29
C PHE A 91 44.44 19.22 -3.18
N LEU A 92 43.84 18.38 -4.02
CA LEU A 92 44.52 17.55 -5.02
C LEU A 92 44.20 18.11 -6.42
N PRO A 93 45.14 18.75 -7.13
CA PRO A 93 44.90 19.26 -8.47
C PRO A 93 44.68 18.11 -9.46
N ARG A 94 43.81 18.31 -10.44
CA ARG A 94 43.53 17.30 -11.47
C ARG A 94 44.63 17.30 -12.54
N VAL A 95 45.72 16.58 -12.27
CA VAL A 95 46.83 16.43 -13.24
C VAL A 95 46.40 15.50 -14.37
N ASN A 96 46.57 15.94 -15.62
CA ASN A 96 46.11 15.24 -16.82
C ASN A 96 47.07 14.10 -17.26
N ASN A 97 47.52 13.28 -16.32
CA ASN A 97 48.43 12.16 -16.59
C ASN A 97 47.62 10.91 -16.96
N GLY A 98 47.96 10.30 -18.10
CA GLY A 98 47.20 9.18 -18.67
C GLY A 98 47.26 7.91 -17.80
N GLY A 99 46.17 7.65 -17.08
CA GLY A 99 46.01 6.48 -16.21
C GLY A 99 44.69 6.56 -15.44
N GLY A 100 43.59 6.19 -16.10
CA GLY A 100 42.23 6.48 -15.62
C GLY A 100 41.80 5.68 -14.38
N VAL A 101 41.99 6.23 -13.20
CA VAL A 101 41.27 5.83 -11.98
C VAL A 101 40.20 6.88 -11.69
N GLN A 102 38.92 6.48 -11.75
CA GLN A 102 37.81 7.40 -11.51
C GLN A 102 37.62 7.63 -10.01
N ILE A 103 38.35 8.61 -9.47
CA ILE A 103 38.27 9.01 -8.06
C ILE A 103 36.81 9.39 -7.71
N CYS A 104 36.24 8.69 -6.72
CA CYS A 104 34.85 8.86 -6.30
C CYS A 104 34.73 9.60 -4.97
N ARG A 105 33.63 10.35 -4.79
CA ARG A 105 33.32 11.02 -3.52
C ARG A 105 33.22 10.00 -2.38
N GLY A 106 33.86 10.29 -1.25
CA GLY A 106 33.93 9.41 -0.09
C GLY A 106 35.07 8.39 -0.08
N GLN A 107 35.79 8.21 -1.20
CA GLN A 107 36.96 7.32 -1.30
C GLN A 107 38.09 7.79 -0.38
N LEU A 108 38.81 6.85 0.23
CA LEU A 108 40.06 7.11 0.96
C LEU A 108 41.25 6.99 0.00
N LEU A 109 42.03 8.06 -0.08
CA LEU A 109 43.27 8.14 -0.86
C LEU A 109 44.45 8.32 0.08
N GLN A 110 45.63 7.88 -0.36
CA GLN A 110 46.89 8.05 0.33
C GLN A 110 47.71 9.06 -0.46
N CYS A 111 48.00 10.21 0.13
CA CYS A 111 48.48 11.39 -0.59
C CYS A 111 49.76 11.93 0.02
N VAL A 112 50.65 12.45 -0.82
CA VAL A 112 51.88 13.14 -0.38
C VAL A 112 51.61 14.64 -0.25
N VAL A 113 52.03 15.25 0.85
CA VAL A 113 52.05 16.70 1.01
C VAL A 113 53.15 17.31 0.14
N LYS A 114 52.78 18.18 -0.80
CA LYS A 114 53.74 18.90 -1.67
C LYS A 114 54.09 20.29 -1.17
N SER A 115 53.09 21.02 -0.68
CA SER A 115 53.25 22.37 -0.12
C SER A 115 52.08 22.73 0.80
N ILE A 116 52.32 23.66 1.71
CA ILE A 116 51.37 24.06 2.75
C ILE A 116 51.12 25.57 2.66
N ASP A 117 49.86 25.98 2.43
CA ASP A 117 49.42 27.36 2.55
C ASP A 117 48.92 27.61 3.97
N THR A 118 49.75 28.28 4.77
CA THR A 118 49.44 28.63 6.17
C THR A 118 48.42 29.74 6.32
N VAL A 119 48.21 30.58 5.30
CA VAL A 119 47.25 31.70 5.33
C VAL A 119 45.84 31.19 5.07
N ARG A 120 45.68 30.23 4.15
CA ARG A 120 44.38 29.63 3.80
C ARG A 120 44.08 28.33 4.55
N ALA A 121 45.03 27.81 5.32
CA ALA A 121 44.99 26.48 5.94
C ALA A 121 44.67 25.37 4.92
N VAL A 122 45.33 25.42 3.76
CA VAL A 122 45.19 24.45 2.66
C VAL A 122 46.51 23.71 2.45
N VAL A 123 46.43 22.38 2.46
CA VAL A 123 47.55 21.48 2.16
C VAL A 123 47.41 20.99 0.73
N TYR A 124 48.36 21.36 -0.13
CA TYR A 124 48.41 20.88 -1.51
C TYR A 124 49.05 19.50 -1.55
N THR A 125 48.33 18.55 -2.14
CA THR A 125 48.70 17.13 -2.14
C THR A 125 48.82 16.56 -3.54
N ASP A 126 49.59 15.47 -3.68
CA ASP A 126 49.65 14.66 -4.90
C ASP A 126 49.31 13.19 -4.63
N PHE A 127 48.80 12.50 -5.65
CA PHE A 127 48.47 11.08 -5.67
C PHE A 127 49.32 10.39 -6.75
N CYS A 128 50.57 10.09 -6.41
CA CYS A 128 51.52 9.42 -7.29
C CYS A 128 52.37 8.41 -6.49
N PRO A 129 52.30 7.09 -6.80
CA PRO A 129 53.06 6.06 -6.10
C PRO A 129 54.59 6.28 -6.12
N ASP A 130 55.13 6.80 -7.22
CA ASP A 130 56.57 7.02 -7.36
C ASP A 130 57.07 8.12 -6.40
N LEU A 131 56.29 9.19 -6.22
CA LEU A 131 56.54 10.19 -5.17
C LEU A 131 56.43 9.56 -3.77
N MET A 132 55.39 8.75 -3.51
CA MET A 132 55.22 8.07 -2.22
C MET A 132 56.36 7.10 -1.87
N SER A 133 57.13 6.64 -2.86
CA SER A 133 58.30 5.76 -2.67
C SER A 133 59.61 6.51 -2.40
N SER A 134 59.68 7.81 -2.70
CA SER A 134 60.93 8.60 -2.67
C SER A 134 61.01 9.61 -1.51
N TYR A 135 59.89 9.99 -0.89
CA TYR A 135 59.90 10.90 0.25
C TYR A 135 60.19 10.19 1.58
N VAL A 136 61.31 10.57 2.21
CA VAL A 136 61.69 10.21 3.58
C VAL A 136 61.37 11.36 4.53
N CYS A 137 60.87 11.04 5.73
CA CYS A 137 60.60 12.03 6.77
C CYS A 137 61.90 12.68 7.29
N LYS A 138 61.92 14.02 7.35
CA LYS A 138 63.08 14.79 7.82
C LYS A 138 63.03 14.98 9.33
N ASP A 139 64.17 14.82 9.99
CA ASP A 139 64.28 15.06 11.44
C ASP A 139 64.15 16.56 11.76
N ARG A 140 63.18 16.91 12.61
CA ARG A 140 62.97 18.24 13.18
C ARG A 140 62.71 18.09 14.68
N LYS A 141 63.30 18.98 15.48
CA LYS A 141 63.12 19.02 16.94
C LYS A 141 61.63 19.19 17.28
N GLY A 142 61.03 18.19 17.93
CA GLY A 142 59.67 18.27 18.49
C GLY A 142 58.66 17.22 18.02
N ILE A 143 59.03 16.25 17.18
CA ILE A 143 58.10 15.16 16.79
C ILE A 143 57.84 14.24 18.00
N SER A 144 56.60 14.21 18.50
CA SER A 144 56.15 13.24 19.52
C SER A 144 55.74 11.91 18.89
N ILE A 145 55.62 10.86 19.72
CA ILE A 145 55.17 9.53 19.26
C ILE A 145 53.76 9.56 18.64
N ASP A 146 52.89 10.45 19.14
CA ASP A 146 51.51 10.60 18.66
C ASP A 146 51.43 11.20 17.24
N LEU A 147 52.51 11.81 16.75
CA LEU A 147 52.63 12.33 15.39
C LEU A 147 53.23 11.31 14.41
N LEU A 148 53.59 10.11 14.87
CA LEU A 148 54.07 9.02 14.00
C LEU A 148 52.87 8.28 13.40
N VAL A 149 52.72 8.40 12.08
CA VAL A 149 51.58 7.85 11.33
C VAL A 149 52.00 6.56 10.59
N PRO A 150 51.19 5.48 10.63
CA PRO A 150 51.37 4.32 9.75
C PRO A 150 51.46 4.75 8.28
N GLY A 151 52.51 4.29 7.59
CA GLY A 151 52.81 4.67 6.23
C GLY A 151 53.92 5.71 6.07
N MET A 152 54.39 6.38 7.13
CA MET A 152 55.57 7.26 7.04
C MET A 152 56.85 6.46 6.75
N MET A 153 57.70 6.96 5.85
CA MET A 153 59.04 6.41 5.59
C MET A 153 60.08 7.12 6.45
N VAL A 154 60.97 6.35 7.09
CA VAL A 154 62.01 6.84 7.99
C VAL A 154 63.37 6.25 7.62
N ASP A 155 64.42 7.08 7.71
CA ASP A 155 65.81 6.62 7.71
C ASP A 155 66.13 6.04 9.09
N ALA A 156 66.55 4.78 9.12
CA ALA A 156 66.81 4.06 10.36
C ALA A 156 68.18 3.39 10.35
N GLN A 157 68.73 3.09 11.53
CA GLN A 157 70.01 2.43 11.73
C GLN A 157 69.83 1.16 12.56
N VAL A 158 70.51 0.07 12.18
CA VAL A 158 70.48 -1.19 12.94
C VAL A 158 71.10 -0.97 14.32
N HIS A 159 70.27 -1.07 15.37
CA HIS A 159 70.68 -0.92 16.76
C HIS A 159 71.05 -2.26 17.40
N SER A 160 70.23 -3.30 17.19
CA SER A 160 70.52 -4.67 17.64
C SER A 160 69.79 -5.72 16.82
N GLN A 161 70.32 -6.95 16.83
CA GLN A 161 69.69 -8.12 16.21
C GLN A 161 68.92 -8.90 17.28
N LEU A 162 67.70 -9.34 16.97
CA LEU A 162 66.85 -10.14 17.83
C LEU A 162 66.76 -11.58 17.28
N ASP A 163 66.09 -12.48 18.00
CA ASP A 163 65.90 -13.87 17.54
C ASP A 163 64.91 -13.99 16.39
N ASN A 164 63.89 -13.12 16.37
CA ASN A 164 62.80 -13.10 15.39
C ASN A 164 62.74 -11.79 14.58
N GLY A 165 63.80 -10.96 14.60
CA GLY A 165 63.77 -9.66 13.93
C GLY A 165 64.99 -8.78 14.18
N ILE A 166 64.85 -7.49 13.89
CA ILE A 166 65.90 -6.47 14.04
C ILE A 166 65.31 -5.27 14.77
N MET A 167 66.06 -4.69 15.70
CA MET A 167 65.74 -3.40 16.32
C MET A 167 66.47 -2.28 15.56
N LEU A 168 65.71 -1.28 15.11
CA LEU A 168 66.22 -0.12 14.39
C LEU A 168 66.02 1.15 15.24
N SER A 169 66.97 2.08 15.20
CA SER A 169 66.85 3.43 15.73
C SER A 169 66.60 4.44 14.60
N PHE A 170 65.66 5.38 14.78
CA PHE A 170 65.25 6.36 13.77
C PHE A 170 64.82 7.68 14.40
N LEU A 171 64.85 8.78 13.62
CA LEU A 171 64.49 10.15 14.07
C LEU A 171 65.13 10.54 15.42
N THR A 172 66.43 10.23 15.55
CA THR A 172 67.31 10.46 16.71
C THR A 172 66.94 9.75 18.03
N TYR A 173 65.66 9.61 18.38
CA TYR A 173 65.21 9.16 19.71
C TYR A 173 64.32 7.91 19.71
N PHE A 174 63.75 7.52 18.57
CA PHE A 174 62.79 6.42 18.51
C PHE A 174 63.46 5.09 18.15
N THR A 175 62.94 4.01 18.73
CA THR A 175 63.33 2.63 18.42
C THR A 175 62.12 1.87 17.91
N GLY A 176 62.29 1.12 16.81
CA GLY A 176 61.25 0.28 16.23
C GLY A 176 61.77 -1.12 15.92
N THR A 177 60.87 -2.08 15.79
CA THR A 177 61.19 -3.48 15.50
C THR A 177 60.70 -3.87 14.10
N VAL A 178 61.55 -4.60 13.37
CA VAL A 178 61.20 -5.25 12.10
C VAL A 178 61.20 -6.76 12.33
N ASP A 179 60.08 -7.41 12.04
CA ASP A 179 59.96 -8.87 12.06
C ASP A 179 60.69 -9.52 10.86
N VAL A 180 61.16 -10.76 11.01
CA VAL A 180 61.80 -11.55 9.93
C VAL A 180 60.97 -11.61 8.63
N PHE A 181 59.64 -11.63 8.70
CA PHE A 181 58.77 -11.62 7.51
C PHE A 181 58.62 -10.24 6.84
N HIS A 182 59.18 -9.18 7.45
CA HIS A 182 59.18 -7.81 6.95
C HIS A 182 60.59 -7.29 6.58
N LEU A 183 61.58 -8.18 6.42
CA LEU A 183 62.93 -7.85 5.95
C LEU A 183 62.96 -7.50 4.45
N GLN A 184 64.10 -7.00 3.96
CA GLN A 184 64.28 -6.62 2.55
C GLN A 184 64.21 -7.81 1.58
N ASN A 185 64.61 -9.00 2.04
CA ASN A 185 64.52 -10.24 1.27
C ASN A 185 63.26 -11.02 1.70
N PRO A 186 62.30 -11.32 0.81
CA PRO A 186 61.11 -12.12 1.12
C PRO A 186 61.42 -13.61 1.39
N PHE A 187 62.62 -14.09 1.06
CA PHE A 187 63.11 -15.44 1.35
C PHE A 187 64.32 -15.42 2.32
N PRO A 188 64.12 -15.06 3.60
CA PRO A 188 65.20 -15.00 4.59
C PRO A 188 65.72 -16.41 4.96
N THR A 189 66.92 -16.73 4.48
CA THR A 189 67.69 -17.95 4.80
C THR A 189 68.17 -17.95 6.25
N GLU A 190 68.62 -19.09 6.80
CA GLU A 190 69.05 -19.18 8.22
C GLU A 190 70.13 -18.16 8.63
N ASN A 191 70.96 -17.71 7.67
CA ASN A 191 72.05 -16.76 7.90
C ASN A 191 71.65 -15.27 7.73
N TRP A 192 70.36 -14.94 7.63
CA TRP A 192 69.85 -13.58 7.39
C TRP A 192 70.41 -12.51 8.34
N LYS A 193 70.83 -12.90 9.56
CA LYS A 193 71.46 -11.99 10.55
C LYS A 193 72.76 -11.35 10.03
N ASN A 194 73.48 -11.99 9.12
CA ASN A 194 74.74 -11.47 8.57
C ASN A 194 74.52 -10.27 7.64
N ASP A 195 73.34 -10.16 7.01
CA ASP A 195 73.03 -9.08 6.06
C ASP A 195 72.82 -7.72 6.74
N TYR A 196 72.64 -7.69 8.07
CA TYR A 196 72.24 -6.52 8.86
C TYR A 196 73.21 -6.26 10.02
N THR A 197 74.44 -5.87 9.69
CA THR A 197 75.44 -5.43 10.67
C THR A 197 75.01 -4.18 11.45
N LEU A 198 75.57 -4.01 12.65
CA LEU A 198 75.33 -2.85 13.52
C LEU A 198 75.62 -1.52 12.80
N GLN A 199 74.78 -0.51 13.05
CA GLN A 199 74.80 0.82 12.42
C GLN A 199 74.60 0.85 10.89
N LYS A 200 74.28 -0.27 10.22
CA LYS A 200 73.84 -0.25 8.82
C LYS A 200 72.61 0.67 8.68
N LYS A 201 72.68 1.66 7.79
CA LYS A 201 71.53 2.52 7.43
C LYS A 201 70.58 1.75 6.53
N VAL A 202 69.28 1.83 6.83
CA VAL A 202 68.20 1.18 6.09
C VAL A 202 66.98 2.10 6.05
N ASN A 203 66.27 2.10 4.92
CA ASN A 203 65.00 2.80 4.79
C ASN A 203 63.88 1.83 5.22
N ALA A 204 63.02 2.28 6.13
CA ALA A 204 61.89 1.51 6.62
C ALA A 204 60.61 2.34 6.60
N ARG A 205 59.46 1.69 6.48
CA ARG A 205 58.14 2.33 6.59
C ARG A 205 57.47 1.91 7.89
N ILE A 206 56.79 2.82 8.58
CA ILE A 206 56.03 2.52 9.80
C ILE A 206 54.80 1.68 9.43
N LEU A 207 54.67 0.48 10.01
CA LEU A 207 53.50 -0.39 9.88
C LEU A 207 52.42 -0.05 10.91
N PHE A 208 52.83 0.06 12.17
CA PHE A 208 51.95 0.37 13.29
C PHE A 208 52.73 1.15 14.36
N VAL A 209 51.99 1.94 15.13
CA VAL A 209 52.47 2.62 16.33
C VAL A 209 51.49 2.28 17.43
N ASP A 210 52.00 1.83 18.56
CA ASP A 210 51.24 1.73 19.81
C ASP A 210 51.77 2.80 20.78
N PRO A 211 51.05 3.93 20.94
CA PRO A 211 51.45 4.98 21.88
C PRO A 211 51.50 4.51 23.34
N SER A 212 50.75 3.46 23.70
CA SER A 212 50.62 2.99 25.08
C SER A 212 51.84 2.19 25.54
N THR A 213 52.33 1.27 24.71
CA THR A 213 53.58 0.52 24.96
C THR A 213 54.82 1.23 24.41
N ARG A 214 54.63 2.30 23.64
CA ARG A 214 55.65 2.98 22.81
C ARG A 214 56.32 2.08 21.78
N ALA A 215 55.70 0.96 21.43
CA ALA A 215 56.20 0.06 20.39
C ALA A 215 55.91 0.61 18.99
N VAL A 216 56.93 0.65 18.14
CA VAL A 216 56.79 0.99 16.71
C VAL A 216 57.17 -0.20 15.87
N GLY A 217 56.22 -0.70 15.08
CA GLY A 217 56.46 -1.74 14.08
C GLY A 217 56.93 -1.10 12.77
N LEU A 218 58.04 -1.58 12.24
CA LEU A 218 58.64 -1.12 10.99
C LEU A 218 58.65 -2.24 9.94
N THR A 219 58.57 -1.88 8.66
CA THR A 219 58.77 -2.79 7.52
C THR A 219 59.90 -2.33 6.61
N MET A 220 60.69 -3.29 6.16
CA MET A 220 61.68 -3.14 5.08
C MET A 220 61.29 -3.94 3.82
N ASN A 221 60.10 -4.56 3.80
CA ASN A 221 59.60 -5.31 2.65
C ASN A 221 59.51 -4.38 1.41
N PRO A 222 60.16 -4.73 0.28
CA PRO A 222 60.32 -3.82 -0.85
C PRO A 222 59.00 -3.35 -1.46
N TYR A 223 57.96 -4.20 -1.48
CA TYR A 223 56.64 -3.83 -1.98
C TYR A 223 56.00 -2.74 -1.11
N LEU A 224 55.98 -2.94 0.22
CA LEU A 224 55.43 -1.96 1.17
C LEU A 224 56.25 -0.68 1.25
N VAL A 225 57.58 -0.76 1.09
CA VAL A 225 58.45 0.43 0.96
C VAL A 225 58.08 1.21 -0.31
N GLN A 226 57.77 0.56 -1.43
CA GLN A 226 57.22 1.18 -2.65
C GLN A 226 55.73 1.53 -2.56
N TYR A 227 55.06 1.30 -1.43
CA TYR A 227 53.61 1.50 -1.25
C TYR A 227 52.71 0.65 -2.19
N LYS A 228 53.22 -0.49 -2.64
CA LYS A 228 52.51 -1.50 -3.43
C LYS A 228 52.17 -2.71 -2.57
N THR A 229 51.09 -3.42 -2.86
CA THR A 229 50.88 -4.75 -2.29
C THR A 229 51.78 -5.78 -2.96
N PRO A 230 52.33 -6.75 -2.20
CA PRO A 230 52.97 -7.93 -2.77
C PRO A 230 52.04 -8.66 -3.76
N PRO A 231 52.49 -9.00 -4.98
CA PRO A 231 51.69 -9.73 -5.96
C PRO A 231 51.52 -11.19 -5.51
N MET A 232 50.27 -11.66 -5.40
CA MET A 232 49.96 -13.03 -4.97
C MET A 232 49.49 -13.88 -6.15
N ASN A 233 50.28 -14.91 -6.48
CA ASN A 233 50.10 -15.78 -7.64
C ASN A 233 49.48 -17.15 -7.26
N VAL A 234 48.71 -17.18 -6.17
CA VAL A 234 48.28 -18.39 -5.47
C VAL A 234 46.87 -18.18 -4.89
N GLU A 235 45.94 -19.13 -5.10
CA GLU A 235 44.58 -19.05 -4.54
C GLU A 235 44.39 -19.92 -3.28
N THR A 236 43.45 -19.53 -2.42
CA THR A 236 43.15 -20.28 -1.19
C THR A 236 42.41 -21.58 -1.50
N GLY A 237 42.92 -22.71 -1.01
CA GLY A 237 42.36 -24.04 -1.21
C GLY A 237 43.05 -24.87 -2.29
N GLU A 238 43.92 -24.25 -3.10
CA GLU A 238 44.76 -24.93 -4.11
C GLU A 238 45.81 -25.85 -3.47
N ILE A 239 46.29 -26.80 -4.26
CA ILE A 239 47.26 -27.83 -3.87
C ILE A 239 48.48 -27.74 -4.78
N TYR A 240 49.66 -27.57 -4.18
CA TYR A 240 50.95 -27.51 -4.86
C TYR A 240 51.81 -28.69 -4.43
N ASP A 241 52.00 -29.64 -5.35
CA ASP A 241 52.70 -30.90 -5.06
C ASP A 241 54.22 -30.73 -4.88
N ASN A 242 54.82 -29.68 -5.48
CA ASN A 242 56.27 -29.46 -5.55
C ASN A 242 56.73 -28.20 -4.77
N SER A 243 56.35 -28.04 -3.50
CA SER A 243 56.81 -26.90 -2.69
C SER A 243 58.15 -27.20 -2.01
N HIS A 244 59.16 -26.34 -2.14
CA HIS A 244 60.51 -26.56 -1.57
C HIS A 244 60.64 -26.00 -0.15
N VAL A 245 61.14 -26.78 0.81
CA VAL A 245 61.45 -26.28 2.17
C VAL A 245 62.73 -25.43 2.17
N LEU A 246 62.63 -24.15 2.55
CA LEU A 246 63.76 -23.21 2.60
C LEU A 246 64.33 -22.99 4.00
N ARG A 247 63.49 -23.00 5.05
CA ARG A 247 63.92 -22.76 6.44
C ARG A 247 63.06 -23.56 7.42
N ILE A 248 63.68 -24.06 8.49
CA ILE A 248 63.02 -24.83 9.54
C ILE A 248 63.08 -24.07 10.87
N ASP A 249 62.00 -23.39 11.24
CA ASP A 249 61.88 -22.70 12.52
C ASP A 249 61.43 -23.72 13.57
N GLY A 250 62.39 -24.42 14.19
CA GLY A 250 62.13 -25.66 14.96
C GLY A 250 61.11 -25.62 16.11
N LYS A 251 60.66 -24.44 16.56
CA LYS A 251 59.59 -24.24 17.56
C LYS A 251 58.30 -23.60 17.00
N TYR A 252 58.28 -23.21 15.73
CA TYR A 252 57.23 -22.35 15.16
C TYR A 252 56.66 -22.89 13.84
N GLY A 253 57.50 -23.39 12.92
CA GLY A 253 57.00 -23.81 11.60
C GLY A 253 58.06 -24.04 10.53
N LEU A 254 57.60 -24.12 9.29
CA LEU A 254 58.40 -24.31 8.08
C LEU A 254 58.14 -23.15 7.11
N LEU A 255 59.21 -22.57 6.56
CA LEU A 255 59.14 -21.67 5.41
C LEU A 255 59.40 -22.48 4.14
N LEU A 256 58.45 -22.44 3.20
CA LEU A 256 58.52 -23.09 1.90
C LEU A 256 58.46 -22.07 0.77
N ASN A 257 58.92 -22.47 -0.41
CA ASN A 257 58.75 -21.77 -1.68
C ASN A 257 57.75 -22.51 -2.57
N ILE A 258 56.69 -21.82 -3.01
CA ILE A 258 55.74 -22.33 -4.00
C ILE A 258 56.24 -21.93 -5.41
N PRO A 259 56.39 -22.89 -6.34
CA PRO A 259 56.67 -22.60 -7.75
C PRO A 259 55.43 -22.08 -8.48
N SER A 260 55.08 -20.82 -8.22
CA SER A 260 54.07 -20.06 -8.94
C SER A 260 54.68 -19.22 -10.08
N SER A 261 53.92 -18.95 -11.13
CA SER A 261 54.27 -18.01 -12.20
C SER A 261 53.45 -16.71 -12.06
N PRO A 262 53.98 -15.52 -12.40
CA PRO A 262 55.32 -15.25 -12.92
C PRO A 262 56.45 -15.24 -11.86
N GLU A 263 56.12 -15.07 -10.58
CA GLU A 263 57.10 -15.06 -9.48
C GLU A 263 56.77 -16.11 -8.41
N HIS A 264 57.83 -16.63 -7.79
CA HIS A 264 57.80 -17.56 -6.66
C HIS A 264 57.13 -16.94 -5.43
N THR A 265 56.17 -17.66 -4.82
CA THR A 265 55.45 -17.18 -3.63
C THR A 265 55.99 -17.84 -2.36
N PRO A 266 56.41 -17.10 -1.33
CA PRO A 266 56.79 -17.68 -0.05
C PRO A 266 55.55 -18.19 0.70
N ALA A 267 55.69 -19.33 1.37
CA ALA A 267 54.62 -19.94 2.14
C ALA A 267 55.10 -20.38 3.52
N TYR A 268 54.25 -20.24 4.54
CA TYR A 268 54.56 -20.63 5.91
C TYR A 268 53.55 -21.65 6.44
N VAL A 269 54.07 -22.71 7.07
CA VAL A 269 53.28 -23.75 7.71
C VAL A 269 53.63 -23.77 9.19
N HIS A 270 52.68 -23.39 10.03
CA HIS A 270 52.83 -23.48 11.49
C HIS A 270 53.00 -24.94 11.92
N GLN A 271 53.75 -25.23 12.99
CA GLN A 271 54.01 -26.61 13.46
C GLN A 271 52.72 -27.45 13.57
N SER A 272 51.65 -26.85 14.08
CA SER A 272 50.34 -27.50 14.24
C SER A 272 49.68 -27.95 12.93
N ASP A 273 50.13 -27.47 11.77
CA ASP A 273 49.56 -27.76 10.44
C ASP A 273 50.49 -28.59 9.53
N VAL A 274 51.58 -29.12 10.10
CA VAL A 274 52.55 -30.00 9.42
C VAL A 274 52.13 -31.49 9.45
N ALA A 275 51.38 -31.91 10.46
CA ALA A 275 50.90 -33.27 10.63
C ALA A 275 49.59 -33.29 11.44
N ASP A 276 48.85 -34.41 11.38
CA ASP A 276 47.65 -34.62 12.20
C ASP A 276 47.99 -35.06 13.64
N GLU A 277 49.26 -35.39 13.92
CA GLU A 277 49.85 -35.69 15.24
C GLU A 277 51.00 -34.71 15.57
N GLU A 278 51.39 -34.57 16.84
CA GLU A 278 52.53 -33.73 17.24
C GLU A 278 53.88 -34.34 16.83
N VAL A 279 54.64 -33.62 16.00
CA VAL A 279 55.95 -34.09 15.50
C VAL A 279 57.04 -33.02 15.68
N ASN A 280 58.25 -33.48 16.01
CA ASN A 280 59.47 -32.67 16.02
C ASN A 280 59.93 -32.38 14.57
N LEU A 281 59.77 -31.14 14.11
CA LEU A 281 60.03 -30.71 12.72
C LEU A 281 61.44 -31.08 12.23
N LEU A 282 62.46 -30.82 13.06
CA LEU A 282 63.88 -31.07 12.78
C LEU A 282 64.22 -32.55 12.52
N LYS A 283 63.34 -33.50 12.87
CA LYS A 283 63.54 -34.94 12.58
C LYS A 283 62.85 -35.39 11.29
N LYS A 284 61.89 -34.63 10.76
CA LYS A 284 61.00 -35.05 9.66
C LYS A 284 61.36 -34.40 8.32
N PHE A 285 61.93 -33.19 8.33
CA PHE A 285 62.25 -32.43 7.12
C PHE A 285 63.70 -31.91 7.15
N LYS A 286 64.28 -31.74 5.97
CA LYS A 286 65.55 -31.07 5.70
C LYS A 286 65.32 -29.88 4.76
N VAL A 287 66.23 -28.90 4.81
CA VAL A 287 66.24 -27.80 3.85
C VAL A 287 66.51 -28.35 2.45
N GLY A 288 65.67 -28.00 1.48
CA GLY A 288 65.68 -28.51 0.11
C GLY A 288 64.61 -29.56 -0.20
N ASP A 289 64.00 -30.19 0.81
CA ASP A 289 62.98 -31.24 0.61
C ASP A 289 61.74 -30.70 -0.14
N LEU A 290 61.13 -31.57 -0.96
CA LEU A 290 59.85 -31.31 -1.63
C LEU A 290 58.68 -31.75 -0.75
N ALA A 291 57.69 -30.88 -0.60
CA ALA A 291 56.48 -31.11 0.19
C ALA A 291 55.21 -30.72 -0.58
N ARG A 292 54.18 -31.56 -0.44
CA ARG A 292 52.84 -31.31 -0.95
C ARG A 292 52.10 -30.36 -0.01
N LEU A 293 51.76 -29.17 -0.49
CA LEU A 293 51.19 -28.09 0.30
C LEU A 293 49.76 -27.76 -0.15
N ARG A 294 48.81 -27.66 0.78
CA ARG A 294 47.49 -27.04 0.52
C ARG A 294 47.42 -25.65 1.12
N VAL A 295 46.98 -24.66 0.36
CA VAL A 295 46.89 -23.25 0.81
C VAL A 295 45.67 -23.08 1.71
N LEU A 296 45.88 -22.68 2.97
CA LEU A 296 44.83 -22.37 3.94
C LEU A 296 44.30 -20.94 3.82
N GLY A 297 45.19 -20.00 3.54
CA GLY A 297 44.93 -18.56 3.59
C GLY A 297 46.13 -17.77 3.10
N ILE A 298 45.99 -16.44 3.00
CA ILE A 298 47.04 -15.55 2.50
C ILE A 298 47.18 -14.38 3.47
N ARG A 299 48.43 -14.01 3.76
CA ARG A 299 48.80 -12.80 4.51
C ARG A 299 49.19 -11.71 3.52
N ASN A 300 48.21 -10.89 3.14
CA ASN A 300 48.36 -9.89 2.08
C ASN A 300 49.34 -8.74 2.41
N LEU A 301 49.65 -8.51 3.69
CA LEU A 301 50.60 -7.45 4.10
C LEU A 301 52.05 -7.91 3.89
N GLU A 302 52.38 -9.12 4.32
CA GLU A 302 53.70 -9.73 4.17
C GLU A 302 53.93 -10.29 2.75
N GLY A 303 52.86 -10.70 2.06
CA GLY A 303 52.94 -11.45 0.80
C GLY A 303 53.25 -12.93 1.03
N LEU A 304 52.66 -13.53 2.08
CA LEU A 304 53.00 -14.86 2.55
C LEU A 304 51.77 -15.79 2.51
N ALA A 305 51.85 -16.89 1.78
CA ALA A 305 50.80 -17.92 1.82
C ALA A 305 50.86 -18.69 3.15
N ILE A 306 49.72 -18.93 3.80
CA ILE A 306 49.62 -19.86 4.92
C ILE A 306 49.14 -21.19 4.36
N GLY A 307 49.83 -22.30 4.65
CA GLY A 307 49.47 -23.61 4.14
C GLY A 307 49.47 -24.72 5.19
N THR A 308 49.08 -25.93 4.77
CA THR A 308 49.09 -27.15 5.57
C THR A 308 49.66 -28.32 4.77
N LEU A 309 50.34 -29.22 5.49
CA LEU A 309 50.87 -30.50 5.00
C LEU A 309 50.08 -31.71 5.57
N LYS A 310 48.96 -31.45 6.28
CA LYS A 310 48.13 -32.50 6.93
C LYS A 310 47.47 -33.43 5.92
N THR A 311 47.56 -34.73 6.16
CA THR A 311 46.86 -35.75 5.39
C THR A 311 45.35 -35.53 5.36
N SER A 312 44.75 -35.10 6.47
CA SER A 312 43.32 -34.76 6.56
C SER A 312 42.88 -33.61 5.63
N ALA A 313 43.78 -32.72 5.23
CA ALA A 313 43.45 -31.56 4.40
C ALA A 313 43.33 -31.87 2.90
N PHE A 314 43.84 -33.02 2.44
CA PHE A 314 43.79 -33.44 1.03
C PHE A 314 42.58 -34.34 0.70
N GLY A 315 41.88 -34.87 1.69
CA GLY A 315 40.86 -35.92 1.52
C GLY A 315 39.44 -35.47 1.15
N GLY A 316 39.24 -34.28 0.56
CA GLY A 316 37.89 -33.80 0.24
C GLY A 316 37.79 -32.67 -0.77
N ASP A 317 36.78 -32.78 -1.64
CA ASP A 317 36.42 -31.86 -2.73
C ASP A 317 35.93 -30.48 -2.27
N ILE A 318 35.55 -30.35 -0.99
CA ILE A 318 34.96 -29.14 -0.40
C ILE A 318 35.85 -28.69 0.75
N PHE A 319 36.48 -27.52 0.60
CA PHE A 319 37.43 -26.96 1.55
C PHE A 319 37.13 -25.49 1.92
N THR A 320 36.73 -24.70 0.93
CA THR A 320 36.34 -23.30 1.07
C THR A 320 34.82 -23.12 0.92
N HIS A 321 34.30 -21.97 1.37
CA HIS A 321 32.90 -21.62 1.12
C HIS A 321 32.59 -21.39 -0.37
N SER A 322 33.62 -21.12 -1.19
CA SER A 322 33.57 -20.88 -2.64
C SER A 322 33.21 -22.14 -3.43
N ASP A 323 33.67 -23.30 -2.95
CA ASP A 323 33.48 -24.61 -3.60
C ASP A 323 32.00 -25.04 -3.60
N ILE A 324 31.16 -24.40 -2.77
CA ILE A 324 29.80 -24.83 -2.46
C ILE A 324 28.77 -24.03 -3.27
N LYS A 325 28.34 -24.61 -4.39
CA LYS A 325 27.32 -24.05 -5.29
C LYS A 325 25.89 -24.46 -4.86
N PRO A 326 24.88 -23.58 -5.02
CA PRO A 326 23.48 -23.95 -4.79
C PRO A 326 23.06 -25.18 -5.61
N GLY A 327 22.29 -26.09 -5.00
CA GLY A 327 21.86 -27.33 -5.65
C GLY A 327 22.82 -28.51 -5.56
N MET A 328 24.06 -28.33 -5.08
CA MET A 328 24.99 -29.45 -4.81
C MET A 328 24.44 -30.40 -3.74
N LEU A 329 24.69 -31.70 -3.92
CA LEU A 329 24.37 -32.74 -2.95
C LEU A 329 25.62 -33.04 -2.11
N VAL A 330 25.53 -32.95 -0.78
CA VAL A 330 26.66 -33.09 0.13
C VAL A 330 26.29 -33.97 1.32
N LYS A 331 27.22 -34.84 1.75
CA LYS A 331 27.10 -35.59 3.02
C LYS A 331 27.51 -34.67 4.17
N ALA A 332 26.74 -34.62 5.24
CA ALA A 332 27.08 -33.81 6.40
C ALA A 332 26.76 -34.52 7.72
N LYS A 333 27.62 -34.32 8.72
CA LYS A 333 27.45 -34.86 10.07
C LYS A 333 26.69 -33.85 10.94
N VAL A 334 25.65 -34.29 11.66
CA VAL A 334 24.89 -33.42 12.57
C VAL A 334 25.75 -33.10 13.81
N ILE A 335 26.07 -31.83 14.04
CA ILE A 335 26.78 -31.37 15.25
C ILE A 335 25.78 -31.15 16.39
N ALA A 336 24.73 -30.37 16.11
CA ALA A 336 23.75 -29.94 17.11
C ALA A 336 22.36 -29.82 16.50
N VAL A 337 21.32 -29.97 17.31
CA VAL A 337 19.92 -29.82 16.90
C VAL A 337 19.26 -28.79 17.81
N GLU A 338 19.10 -27.59 17.28
CA GLU A 338 18.53 -26.43 17.96
C GLU A 338 17.04 -26.28 17.62
N PRO A 339 16.24 -25.53 18.42
CA PRO A 339 14.82 -25.29 18.14
C PRO A 339 14.55 -24.67 16.76
N PHE A 340 15.50 -23.93 16.20
CA PHE A 340 15.40 -23.30 14.88
C PHE A 340 15.88 -24.19 13.71
N GLY A 341 16.60 -25.28 13.99
CA GLY A 341 17.14 -26.18 12.97
C GLY A 341 18.36 -27.00 13.41
N ALA A 342 18.81 -27.92 12.57
CA ALA A 342 20.03 -28.69 12.81
C ALA A 342 21.27 -27.99 12.22
N LEU A 343 22.34 -27.90 13.00
CA LEU A 343 23.67 -27.49 12.56
C LEU A 343 24.44 -28.72 12.10
N VAL A 344 24.94 -28.68 10.86
CA VAL A 344 25.60 -29.81 10.21
C VAL A 344 26.99 -29.42 9.70
N GLN A 345 27.94 -30.34 9.77
CA GLN A 345 29.31 -30.18 9.31
C GLN A 345 29.48 -30.82 7.94
N LEU A 346 29.81 -30.02 6.93
CA LEU A 346 30.03 -30.48 5.55
C LEU A 346 31.49 -30.93 5.34
N ALA A 347 32.41 -30.18 5.91
CA ALA A 347 33.86 -30.43 5.92
C ALA A 347 34.44 -29.99 7.27
N SER A 348 35.70 -30.31 7.56
CA SER A 348 36.35 -30.04 8.87
C SER A 348 36.20 -28.60 9.35
N SER A 349 36.20 -27.62 8.44
CA SER A 349 36.02 -26.18 8.72
C SER A 349 34.59 -25.65 8.51
N ILE A 350 33.77 -26.28 7.65
CA ILE A 350 32.52 -25.69 7.14
C ILE A 350 31.28 -26.22 7.86
N LYS A 351 30.60 -25.30 8.58
CA LYS A 351 29.28 -25.52 9.19
C LYS A 351 28.17 -24.99 8.27
N ALA A 352 27.03 -25.69 8.23
CA ALA A 352 25.81 -25.28 7.53
C ALA A 352 24.57 -25.45 8.43
N LEU A 353 23.51 -24.71 8.12
CA LEU A 353 22.23 -24.76 8.83
C LEU A 353 21.17 -25.47 7.97
N CYS A 354 20.52 -26.49 8.54
CA CYS A 354 19.28 -27.08 8.05
C CYS A 354 18.11 -26.51 8.88
N PRO A 355 17.36 -25.51 8.41
CA PRO A 355 16.25 -24.93 9.17
C PRO A 355 15.16 -25.96 9.45
N LEU A 356 14.43 -25.84 10.56
CA LEU A 356 13.37 -26.78 10.96
C LEU A 356 12.39 -27.11 9.82
N ARG A 357 11.97 -26.10 9.04
CA ARG A 357 11.06 -26.24 7.88
C ARG A 357 11.63 -27.07 6.71
N HIS A 358 12.94 -27.33 6.69
CA HIS A 358 13.62 -28.13 5.66
C HIS A 358 14.16 -29.48 6.17
N MET A 359 13.96 -29.81 7.44
CA MET A 359 14.34 -31.11 8.02
C MET A 359 13.39 -32.24 7.58
N SER A 360 12.12 -31.92 7.30
CA SER A 360 11.11 -32.87 6.85
C SER A 360 10.11 -32.24 5.86
N GLU A 361 9.37 -33.08 5.15
CA GLU A 361 8.36 -32.65 4.15
C GLU A 361 7.07 -32.12 4.82
N PHE A 362 6.81 -32.50 6.07
CA PHE A 362 5.55 -32.22 6.78
C PHE A 362 5.80 -31.34 8.00
N ALA A 363 5.03 -30.26 8.15
CA ALA A 363 5.22 -29.25 9.20
C ALA A 363 4.97 -29.73 10.65
N ARG A 364 4.36 -30.91 10.87
CA ARG A 364 3.93 -31.39 12.20
C ARG A 364 4.84 -32.45 12.84
N VAL A 365 5.98 -32.79 12.24
CA VAL A 365 6.87 -33.86 12.76
C VAL A 365 7.97 -33.25 13.63
N LYS A 366 8.00 -33.59 14.93
CA LYS A 366 9.15 -33.28 15.80
C LYS A 366 10.44 -33.86 15.17
N PRO A 367 11.57 -33.14 15.12
CA PRO A 367 12.80 -33.58 14.44
C PRO A 367 13.49 -34.82 15.07
N SER A 368 12.91 -35.40 16.12
CA SER A 368 13.59 -36.04 17.25
C SER A 368 13.89 -37.54 17.11
N LYS A 369 14.03 -38.08 15.89
CA LYS A 369 14.46 -39.49 15.68
C LYS A 369 15.50 -39.71 14.58
N LYS A 370 15.57 -38.86 13.54
CA LYS A 370 16.54 -39.01 12.44
C LYS A 370 17.75 -38.10 12.53
N PHE A 371 17.58 -36.93 13.15
CA PHE A 371 18.66 -35.97 13.39
C PHE A 371 19.20 -36.22 14.80
N GLN A 372 19.99 -37.27 14.96
CA GLN A 372 20.76 -37.51 16.17
C GLN A 372 22.14 -36.86 16.03
N ILE A 373 22.69 -36.37 17.14
CA ILE A 373 24.04 -35.81 17.17
C ILE A 373 25.03 -36.89 16.71
N GLY A 374 25.90 -36.53 15.77
CA GLY A 374 26.86 -37.44 15.15
C GLY A 374 26.36 -38.23 13.94
N ALA A 375 25.07 -38.19 13.60
CA ALA A 375 24.54 -38.89 12.43
C ALA A 375 24.98 -38.22 11.12
N GLU A 376 25.40 -39.03 10.14
CA GLU A 376 25.70 -38.57 8.77
C GLU A 376 24.47 -38.70 7.88
N LEU A 377 24.09 -37.60 7.23
CA LEU A 377 22.91 -37.53 6.36
C LEU A 377 23.26 -36.83 5.04
N LEU A 378 22.49 -37.12 3.99
CA LEU A 378 22.59 -36.46 2.69
C LEU A 378 21.72 -35.20 2.67
N PHE A 379 22.34 -34.07 2.34
CA PHE A 379 21.70 -32.78 2.23
C PHE A 379 21.90 -32.18 0.85
N ARG A 380 20.97 -31.31 0.43
CA ARG A 380 21.15 -30.49 -0.77
C ARG A 380 21.31 -29.01 -0.38
N VAL A 381 22.27 -28.32 -0.98
CA VAL A 381 22.53 -26.90 -0.69
C VAL A 381 21.38 -26.06 -1.24
N LEU A 382 20.70 -25.30 -0.38
CA LEU A 382 19.67 -24.34 -0.78
C LEU A 382 20.28 -23.03 -1.26
N GLY A 383 21.31 -22.53 -0.58
CA GLY A 383 22.00 -21.30 -0.96
C GLY A 383 23.20 -20.99 -0.06
N CYS A 384 24.16 -20.26 -0.62
CA CYS A 384 25.37 -19.82 0.06
C CYS A 384 25.37 -18.29 0.17
N LYS A 385 25.23 -17.75 1.39
CA LYS A 385 25.35 -16.30 1.66
C LYS A 385 26.69 -16.04 2.36
N SER A 386 27.75 -15.90 1.57
CA SER A 386 29.15 -15.67 1.99
C SER A 386 29.71 -16.74 2.94
N LYS A 387 29.33 -16.70 4.22
CA LYS A 387 29.72 -17.69 5.25
C LYS A 387 28.53 -18.49 5.80
N ARG A 388 27.29 -18.11 5.49
CA ARG A 388 26.06 -18.79 5.95
C ARG A 388 25.54 -19.69 4.84
N ILE A 389 25.77 -20.99 5.00
CA ILE A 389 25.27 -22.02 4.08
C ILE A 389 23.96 -22.56 4.62
N THR A 390 22.92 -22.58 3.79
CA THR A 390 21.64 -23.21 4.12
C THR A 390 21.45 -24.48 3.30
N VAL A 391 20.96 -25.54 3.95
CA VAL A 391 20.77 -26.86 3.34
C VAL A 391 19.37 -27.41 3.60
N THR A 392 18.94 -28.36 2.77
CA THR A 392 17.64 -29.05 2.88
C THR A 392 17.81 -30.56 2.98
N HIS A 393 16.92 -31.18 3.75
CA HIS A 393 16.70 -32.63 3.83
C HIS A 393 15.26 -33.01 3.40
N LYS A 394 14.51 -32.09 2.77
CA LYS A 394 13.22 -32.42 2.12
C LYS A 394 13.45 -33.48 1.04
N ARG A 395 12.73 -34.61 1.13
CA ARG A 395 13.04 -35.82 0.34
C ARG A 395 12.94 -35.56 -1.16
N ASN A 396 11.95 -34.74 -1.54
CA ASN A 396 11.69 -34.39 -2.93
C ASN A 396 12.83 -33.55 -3.54
N LEU A 397 13.36 -32.57 -2.80
CA LEU A 397 14.49 -31.74 -3.26
C LEU A 397 15.82 -32.52 -3.29
N VAL A 398 16.07 -33.38 -2.28
CA VAL A 398 17.29 -34.21 -2.21
C VAL A 398 17.32 -35.27 -3.31
N LYS A 399 16.17 -35.91 -3.64
CA LYS A 399 16.09 -36.93 -4.71
C LYS A 399 15.86 -36.36 -6.12
N SER A 400 15.59 -35.06 -6.27
CA SER A 400 15.28 -34.47 -7.57
C SER A 400 16.45 -34.55 -8.55
N LYS A 401 16.20 -35.14 -9.72
CA LYS A 401 17.09 -35.10 -10.89
C LYS A 401 16.81 -33.92 -11.83
N LEU A 402 15.81 -33.08 -11.55
CA LEU A 402 15.52 -31.89 -12.36
C LEU A 402 16.55 -30.78 -12.13
N GLU A 403 16.66 -29.90 -13.10
CA GLU A 403 17.56 -28.74 -13.10
C GLU A 403 17.26 -27.78 -11.94
N VAL A 404 18.31 -27.05 -11.55
CA VAL A 404 18.34 -26.20 -10.34
C VAL A 404 18.23 -24.75 -10.75
N LEU A 405 17.08 -24.12 -10.45
CA LEU A 405 16.91 -22.69 -10.63
C LEU A 405 17.58 -21.93 -9.46
N ALA A 406 18.76 -21.36 -9.69
CA ALA A 406 19.56 -20.66 -8.68
C ALA A 406 19.76 -19.15 -8.96
N SER A 407 19.58 -18.72 -10.21
CA SER A 407 19.54 -17.31 -10.63
C SER A 407 18.23 -16.99 -11.35
N TYR A 408 17.93 -15.69 -11.46
CA TYR A 408 16.86 -15.19 -12.34
C TYR A 408 17.24 -15.28 -13.82
N ALA A 409 18.54 -15.38 -14.13
CA ALA A 409 19.03 -15.58 -15.50
C ALA A 409 18.86 -17.03 -16.00
N ASP A 410 18.88 -18.01 -15.09
CA ASP A 410 18.72 -19.43 -15.40
C ASP A 410 17.25 -19.81 -15.73
N ALA A 411 16.33 -18.85 -15.64
CA ALA A 411 14.88 -19.04 -15.73
C ALA A 411 14.37 -19.12 -17.18
N VAL A 412 14.84 -20.09 -17.95
CA VAL A 412 14.40 -20.27 -19.36
C VAL A 412 12.91 -20.69 -19.42
N GLU A 413 12.16 -20.11 -20.35
CA GLU A 413 10.75 -20.46 -20.56
C GLU A 413 10.58 -21.93 -20.93
N GLY A 414 9.61 -22.61 -20.30
CA GLY A 414 9.38 -24.04 -20.44
C GLY A 414 10.22 -24.93 -19.51
N LEU A 415 11.22 -24.40 -18.80
CA LEU A 415 12.04 -25.16 -17.86
C LEU A 415 11.18 -25.74 -16.71
N VAL A 416 11.31 -27.04 -16.44
CA VAL A 416 10.60 -27.72 -15.35
C VAL A 416 11.53 -27.96 -14.17
N THR A 417 11.24 -27.32 -13.03
CA THR A 417 12.05 -27.43 -11.80
C THR A 417 11.21 -27.79 -10.59
N HIS A 418 11.87 -28.03 -9.45
CA HIS A 418 11.19 -28.15 -8.15
C HIS A 418 11.34 -26.84 -7.37
N GLY A 419 10.20 -26.29 -6.95
CA GLY A 419 10.14 -25.21 -5.97
C GLY A 419 9.35 -25.64 -4.74
N TRP A 420 9.32 -24.82 -3.70
CA TRP A 420 8.41 -25.03 -2.57
C TRP A 420 7.56 -23.79 -2.30
N ILE A 421 6.33 -24.02 -1.88
CA ILE A 421 5.36 -22.95 -1.63
C ILE A 421 5.76 -22.22 -0.34
N THR A 422 5.79 -20.89 -0.39
CA THR A 422 6.11 -20.02 0.75
C THR A 422 4.89 -19.25 1.26
N LYS A 423 3.95 -18.92 0.37
CA LYS A 423 2.70 -18.24 0.69
C LYS A 423 1.62 -18.71 -0.28
N VAL A 424 0.41 -18.96 0.22
CA VAL A 424 -0.79 -19.23 -0.57
C VAL A 424 -1.73 -18.06 -0.40
N GLU A 425 -2.24 -17.51 -1.50
CA GLU A 425 -3.19 -16.40 -1.50
C GLU A 425 -4.38 -16.72 -2.42
N LYS A 426 -5.42 -15.87 -2.40
CA LYS A 426 -6.62 -16.07 -3.24
C LYS A 426 -6.33 -16.04 -4.75
N HIS A 427 -5.34 -15.23 -5.16
CA HIS A 427 -4.99 -15.01 -6.56
C HIS A 427 -3.85 -15.91 -7.09
N GLY A 428 -3.16 -16.66 -6.22
CA GLY A 428 -2.07 -17.55 -6.62
C GLY A 428 -1.20 -18.06 -5.47
N CYS A 429 -0.14 -18.79 -5.82
CA CYS A 429 0.85 -19.35 -4.91
C CYS A 429 2.24 -18.75 -5.15
N TYR A 430 2.93 -18.35 -4.08
CA TYR A 430 4.32 -17.89 -4.15
C TYR A 430 5.27 -19.06 -3.93
N VAL A 431 6.09 -19.34 -4.94
CA VAL A 431 7.03 -20.46 -4.99
C VAL A 431 8.45 -19.93 -4.80
N LYS A 432 9.26 -20.63 -4.01
CA LYS A 432 10.66 -20.31 -3.78
C LYS A 432 11.56 -21.44 -4.28
N PHE A 433 12.71 -21.04 -4.78
CA PHE A 433 13.72 -21.88 -5.42
C PHE A 433 15.08 -21.70 -4.72
N TYR A 434 16.12 -22.27 -5.31
CA TYR A 434 17.48 -22.20 -4.80
C TYR A 434 18.00 -20.75 -4.83
N ASN A 435 19.00 -20.49 -3.99
CA ASN A 435 19.57 -19.16 -3.72
C ASN A 435 18.57 -18.07 -3.27
N GLY A 436 17.32 -18.44 -2.99
CA GLY A 436 16.26 -17.52 -2.61
C GLY A 436 15.51 -16.87 -3.77
N VAL A 437 15.70 -17.35 -5.01
CA VAL A 437 14.89 -16.96 -6.18
C VAL A 437 13.40 -17.23 -5.91
N THR A 438 12.53 -16.31 -6.30
CA THR A 438 11.08 -16.40 -6.10
C THR A 438 10.32 -16.34 -7.43
N GLY A 439 9.28 -17.15 -7.55
CA GLY A 439 8.31 -17.10 -8.65
C GLY A 439 6.88 -17.08 -8.13
N PHE A 440 5.96 -16.65 -8.99
CA PHE A 440 4.53 -16.57 -8.70
C PHE A 440 3.74 -17.46 -9.67
N ALA A 441 2.83 -18.26 -9.11
CA ALA A 441 1.93 -19.12 -9.86
C ALA A 441 0.48 -18.58 -9.76
N PRO A 442 -0.08 -17.97 -10.84
CA PRO A 442 -1.43 -17.44 -10.82
C PRO A 442 -2.46 -18.58 -10.72
N ARG A 443 -3.65 -18.28 -10.18
CA ARG A 443 -4.72 -19.28 -9.95
C ARG A 443 -5.06 -20.11 -11.20
N SER A 444 -5.06 -19.51 -12.39
CA SER A 444 -5.29 -20.19 -13.68
C SER A 444 -4.30 -21.32 -13.97
N GLU A 445 -3.07 -21.19 -13.49
CA GLU A 445 -1.94 -22.11 -13.74
C GLU A 445 -1.74 -23.13 -12.59
N LEU A 446 -2.59 -23.09 -11.56
CA LEU A 446 -2.57 -24.07 -10.46
C LEU A 446 -3.28 -25.39 -10.81
N GLY A 447 -4.00 -25.46 -11.95
CA GLY A 447 -4.77 -26.65 -12.32
C GLY A 447 -5.98 -26.95 -11.43
N LEU A 448 -6.45 -25.97 -10.66
CA LEU A 448 -7.62 -26.07 -9.78
C LEU A 448 -8.92 -25.89 -10.55
N GLU A 449 -9.98 -26.57 -10.11
CA GLU A 449 -11.33 -26.37 -10.65
C GLU A 449 -11.92 -25.02 -10.19
N PRO A 450 -12.86 -24.43 -10.96
CA PRO A 450 -13.56 -23.22 -10.56
C PRO A 450 -14.28 -23.40 -9.21
N GLY A 451 -14.06 -22.47 -8.28
CA GLY A 451 -14.70 -22.49 -6.95
C GLY A 451 -13.93 -23.16 -5.81
N ILE A 452 -12.93 -24.03 -6.09
CA ILE A 452 -12.13 -24.66 -5.02
C ILE A 452 -11.09 -23.66 -4.46
N GLU A 453 -11.03 -23.45 -3.15
CA GLU A 453 -10.02 -22.56 -2.53
C GLU A 453 -8.59 -23.10 -2.68
N THR A 454 -7.61 -22.20 -2.85
CA THR A 454 -6.19 -22.57 -3.01
C THR A 454 -5.61 -23.26 -1.77
N ASN A 455 -6.08 -22.87 -0.58
CA ASN A 455 -5.60 -23.36 0.72
C ASN A 455 -5.94 -24.84 1.03
N THR A 456 -6.95 -25.42 0.37
CA THR A 456 -7.37 -26.81 0.63
C THR A 456 -6.50 -27.82 -0.11
N VAL A 457 -6.05 -27.48 -1.32
CA VAL A 457 -5.23 -28.34 -2.18
C VAL A 457 -3.74 -28.12 -1.98
N TYR A 458 -3.32 -26.87 -1.72
CA TYR A 458 -1.92 -26.51 -1.54
C TYR A 458 -1.62 -26.02 -0.13
N HIS A 459 -0.49 -26.48 0.41
CA HIS A 459 -0.04 -26.10 1.74
C HIS A 459 1.30 -25.35 1.69
N VAL A 460 1.49 -24.42 2.62
CA VAL A 460 2.77 -23.73 2.82
C VAL A 460 3.86 -24.74 3.18
N GLU A 461 5.05 -24.55 2.63
CA GLU A 461 6.23 -25.43 2.64
C GLU A 461 6.13 -26.73 1.81
N GLN A 462 5.03 -27.00 1.12
CA GLN A 462 4.92 -28.13 0.18
C GLN A 462 5.88 -27.97 -1.01
N VAL A 463 6.65 -29.02 -1.34
CA VAL A 463 7.46 -29.06 -2.57
C VAL A 463 6.57 -29.45 -3.74
N VAL A 464 6.65 -28.69 -4.82
CA VAL A 464 5.86 -28.84 -6.04
C VAL A 464 6.76 -28.86 -7.27
N ARG A 465 6.35 -29.58 -8.32
CA ARG A 465 6.96 -29.49 -9.65
C ARG A 465 6.28 -28.37 -10.41
N CYS A 466 7.07 -27.51 -11.03
CA CYS A 466 6.55 -26.31 -11.67
C CYS A 466 7.36 -25.93 -12.91
N ARG A 467 6.65 -25.47 -13.95
CA ARG A 467 7.18 -25.08 -15.26
C ARG A 467 7.28 -23.56 -15.33
N VAL A 468 8.45 -23.01 -15.65
CA VAL A 468 8.60 -21.58 -15.91
C VAL A 468 7.76 -21.21 -17.14
N THR A 469 6.86 -20.24 -17.01
CA THR A 469 6.04 -19.75 -18.12
C THR A 469 6.61 -18.48 -18.72
N SER A 470 7.12 -17.57 -17.88
CA SER A 470 7.85 -16.37 -18.33
C SER A 470 8.80 -15.87 -17.26
N SER A 471 9.90 -15.23 -17.67
CA SER A 471 10.89 -14.65 -16.77
C SER A 471 11.24 -13.21 -17.19
N VAL A 472 11.31 -12.30 -16.23
CA VAL A 472 11.76 -10.91 -16.46
C VAL A 472 12.89 -10.61 -15.47
N PRO A 473 14.16 -10.90 -15.84
CA PRO A 473 15.30 -10.82 -14.92
C PRO A 473 15.46 -9.45 -14.26
N GLY A 474 15.30 -8.35 -15.01
CA GLY A 474 15.43 -6.99 -14.51
C GLY A 474 14.43 -6.60 -13.41
N SER A 475 13.24 -7.22 -13.38
CA SER A 475 12.23 -6.98 -12.35
C SER A 475 12.20 -8.04 -11.24
N ARG A 476 13.06 -9.07 -11.33
CA ARG A 476 13.09 -10.24 -10.44
C ARG A 476 11.74 -10.98 -10.35
N LYS A 477 10.95 -10.94 -11.43
CA LYS A 477 9.67 -11.64 -11.53
C LYS A 477 9.83 -12.89 -12.42
N ILE A 478 9.38 -14.03 -11.89
CA ILE A 478 9.26 -15.28 -12.64
C ILE A 478 7.82 -15.75 -12.49
N SER A 479 7.14 -15.97 -13.61
CA SER A 479 5.82 -16.61 -13.67
C SER A 479 6.00 -18.10 -13.84
N VAL A 480 5.25 -18.89 -13.07
CA VAL A 480 5.40 -20.34 -13.01
C VAL A 480 4.04 -21.04 -13.06
N SER A 481 3.97 -22.20 -13.69
CA SER A 481 2.76 -23.04 -13.74
C SER A 481 2.97 -24.37 -13.02
N PHE A 482 1.90 -24.92 -12.43
CA PHE A 482 1.88 -26.29 -11.92
C PHE A 482 1.39 -27.30 -12.99
N LEU A 483 0.91 -26.80 -14.13
CA LEU A 483 0.59 -27.61 -15.30
C LEU A 483 1.89 -27.92 -16.07
N LEU A 484 2.27 -29.20 -16.09
CA LEU A 484 3.52 -29.65 -16.69
C LEU A 484 3.45 -29.67 -18.23
N SER A 485 2.27 -29.97 -18.79
CA SER A 485 1.98 -29.91 -20.22
C SER A 485 1.29 -28.58 -20.56
N PRO A 486 1.76 -27.85 -21.60
CA PRO A 486 0.98 -26.73 -22.14
C PRO A 486 -0.27 -27.32 -22.83
N LYS A 487 -1.44 -26.80 -22.50
CA LYS A 487 -2.64 -27.08 -23.29
C LYS A 487 -2.41 -26.53 -24.70
N ARG A 488 -2.29 -27.40 -25.71
CA ARG A 488 -2.27 -26.99 -27.11
C ARG A 488 -3.65 -26.44 -27.45
N VAL A 489 -3.81 -25.13 -27.41
CA VAL A 489 -4.96 -24.46 -28.03
C VAL A 489 -4.62 -24.31 -29.50
N ASN A 490 -5.36 -24.97 -30.38
CA ASN A 490 -5.24 -24.74 -31.81
C ASN A 490 -5.73 -23.32 -32.10
N GLY A 491 -4.90 -22.48 -32.72
CA GLY A 491 -5.18 -21.05 -32.94
C GLY A 491 -6.37 -20.72 -33.86
N ALA A 492 -7.10 -21.73 -34.34
CA ALA A 492 -8.31 -21.57 -35.14
C ALA A 492 -9.59 -21.36 -34.31
N ASP A 493 -9.62 -21.82 -33.05
CA ASP A 493 -10.82 -21.82 -32.19
C ASP A 493 -10.84 -20.65 -31.18
N MET A 494 -10.21 -19.51 -31.50
CA MET A 494 -10.26 -18.31 -30.65
C MET A 494 -11.60 -17.59 -30.83
N VAL A 495 -12.53 -17.87 -29.92
CA VAL A 495 -13.78 -17.12 -29.75
C VAL A 495 -13.46 -15.64 -29.50
N LYS A 496 -14.07 -14.74 -30.27
CA LYS A 496 -13.87 -13.28 -30.14
C LYS A 496 -14.69 -12.72 -28.98
N LEU A 497 -14.13 -11.73 -28.29
CA LEU A 497 -14.88 -10.89 -27.34
C LEU A 497 -16.05 -10.19 -28.07
N GLY A 498 -17.18 -10.01 -27.38
CA GLY A 498 -18.42 -9.47 -27.96
C GLY A 498 -19.23 -10.46 -28.81
N SER A 499 -18.68 -11.62 -29.18
CA SER A 499 -19.43 -12.60 -29.99
C SER A 499 -20.58 -13.24 -29.20
N ILE A 500 -21.70 -13.49 -29.90
CA ILE A 500 -22.87 -14.19 -29.35
C ILE A 500 -22.71 -15.70 -29.56
N VAL A 501 -22.82 -16.46 -28.46
CA VAL A 501 -22.60 -17.90 -28.42
C VAL A 501 -23.73 -18.61 -27.67
N GLY A 502 -24.12 -19.79 -28.16
CA GLY A 502 -25.03 -20.69 -27.45
C GLY A 502 -24.26 -21.67 -26.56
N ALA A 503 -24.77 -21.95 -25.36
CA ALA A 503 -24.12 -22.85 -24.40
C ALA A 503 -25.13 -23.67 -23.60
N VAL A 504 -24.71 -24.84 -23.12
CA VAL A 504 -25.50 -25.78 -22.30
C VAL A 504 -24.95 -25.79 -20.88
N VAL A 505 -25.82 -25.80 -19.87
CA VAL A 505 -25.41 -25.89 -18.46
C VAL A 505 -24.80 -27.26 -18.18
N ASP A 506 -23.54 -27.26 -17.73
CA ASP A 506 -22.81 -28.44 -17.28
C ASP A 506 -23.17 -28.73 -15.82
N TYR A 507 -22.89 -27.76 -14.93
CA TYR A 507 -23.30 -27.82 -13.52
C TYR A 507 -23.43 -26.42 -12.90
N LEU A 508 -24.05 -26.39 -11.71
CA LEU A 508 -24.29 -25.18 -10.92
C LEU A 508 -23.25 -25.10 -9.79
N ALA A 509 -22.39 -24.08 -9.81
CA ALA A 509 -21.47 -23.77 -8.72
C ALA A 509 -22.10 -22.76 -7.74
N PRO A 510 -21.58 -22.61 -6.50
CA PRO A 510 -22.18 -21.73 -5.49
C PRO A 510 -22.28 -20.25 -5.90
N THR A 511 -21.40 -19.78 -6.78
CA THR A 511 -21.30 -18.37 -7.22
C THR A 511 -21.59 -18.14 -8.71
N ALA A 512 -21.61 -19.20 -9.54
CA ALA A 512 -21.80 -19.10 -10.99
C ALA A 512 -22.38 -20.39 -11.59
N VAL A 513 -23.02 -20.27 -12.73
CA VAL A 513 -23.42 -21.37 -13.60
C VAL A 513 -22.24 -21.70 -14.52
N ILE A 514 -21.83 -22.96 -14.58
CA ILE A 514 -20.78 -23.42 -15.50
C ILE A 514 -21.45 -24.02 -16.73
N VAL A 515 -21.02 -23.58 -17.92
CA VAL A 515 -21.62 -23.96 -19.20
C VAL A 515 -20.57 -24.47 -20.18
N VAL A 516 -20.98 -25.31 -21.13
CA VAL A 516 -20.17 -25.79 -22.26
C VAL A 516 -20.75 -25.22 -23.55
N LEU A 517 -19.91 -24.71 -24.45
CA LEU A 517 -20.37 -24.04 -25.67
C LEU A 517 -20.86 -25.05 -26.71
N LYS A 518 -22.06 -24.83 -27.28
CA LYS A 518 -22.63 -25.71 -28.32
C LYS A 518 -21.71 -25.88 -29.53
N LYS A 519 -20.99 -24.82 -29.92
CA LYS A 519 -20.03 -24.82 -31.05
C LYS A 519 -18.64 -25.38 -30.68
N PHE A 520 -18.25 -25.34 -29.40
CA PHE A 520 -16.90 -25.65 -28.94
C PHE A 520 -16.95 -26.45 -27.62
N PRO A 521 -17.20 -27.77 -27.65
CA PRO A 521 -17.40 -28.57 -26.44
C PRO A 521 -16.17 -28.63 -25.52
N ASN A 522 -14.97 -28.33 -26.03
CA ASN A 522 -13.73 -28.28 -25.26
C ASN A 522 -13.55 -26.96 -24.46
N LEU A 523 -14.36 -25.93 -24.73
CA LEU A 523 -14.31 -24.64 -24.05
C LEU A 523 -15.45 -24.54 -23.04
N ARG A 524 -15.13 -24.06 -21.83
CA ARG A 524 -16.10 -23.86 -20.75
C ARG A 524 -16.32 -22.38 -20.48
N GLY A 525 -17.58 -21.99 -20.31
CA GLY A 525 -17.99 -20.67 -19.88
C GLY A 525 -18.36 -20.64 -18.40
N SER A 526 -18.16 -19.49 -17.77
CA SER A 526 -18.67 -19.17 -16.44
C SER A 526 -19.62 -17.99 -16.54
N LEU A 527 -20.83 -18.16 -16.03
CA LEU A 527 -21.92 -17.19 -16.05
C LEU A 527 -22.31 -16.91 -14.59
N SER A 528 -21.94 -15.74 -14.04
CA SER A 528 -22.31 -15.42 -12.66
C SER A 528 -23.83 -15.28 -12.51
N TYR A 529 -24.36 -15.52 -11.31
CA TYR A 529 -25.80 -15.33 -11.06
C TYR A 529 -26.25 -13.88 -11.33
N GLU A 530 -25.38 -12.89 -11.12
CA GLU A 530 -25.63 -11.48 -11.41
C GLU A 530 -25.78 -11.21 -12.91
N HIS A 531 -25.16 -12.03 -13.77
CA HIS A 531 -25.21 -11.93 -15.24
C HIS A 531 -26.33 -12.75 -15.89
N LEU A 532 -27.28 -13.31 -15.12
CA LEU A 532 -28.42 -14.08 -15.65
C LEU A 532 -29.53 -13.22 -16.27
N ALA A 533 -29.82 -12.06 -15.69
CA ALA A 533 -30.86 -11.14 -16.15
C ALA A 533 -30.48 -9.71 -15.77
N ASP A 534 -31.14 -8.72 -16.38
CA ASP A 534 -30.91 -7.32 -16.04
C ASP A 534 -31.54 -6.94 -14.68
N HIS A 535 -32.71 -7.50 -14.34
CA HIS A 535 -33.48 -7.15 -13.14
C HIS A 535 -33.22 -8.10 -11.96
N ILE A 536 -32.91 -7.55 -10.78
CA ILE A 536 -32.54 -8.32 -9.59
C ILE A 536 -33.65 -9.29 -9.11
N GLY A 537 -34.92 -8.88 -9.23
CA GLY A 537 -36.07 -9.72 -8.89
C GLY A 537 -36.23 -10.94 -9.81
N GLN A 538 -35.84 -10.81 -11.08
CA GLN A 538 -35.88 -11.92 -12.04
C GLN A 538 -34.75 -12.92 -11.80
N ILE A 539 -33.55 -12.45 -11.44
CA ILE A 539 -32.42 -13.32 -11.06
C ILE A 539 -32.83 -14.26 -9.92
N ALA A 540 -33.52 -13.74 -8.89
CA ALA A 540 -34.01 -14.54 -7.77
C ALA A 540 -35.03 -15.62 -8.18
N ARG A 541 -35.88 -15.35 -9.18
CA ARG A 541 -36.87 -16.32 -9.70
C ARG A 541 -36.26 -17.32 -10.69
N LEU A 542 -35.25 -16.93 -11.47
CA LEU A 542 -34.62 -17.79 -12.47
C LEU A 542 -33.61 -18.77 -11.84
N LYS A 543 -32.86 -18.34 -10.82
CA LYS A 543 -31.85 -19.16 -10.12
C LYS A 543 -32.32 -20.58 -9.72
N PRO A 544 -33.50 -20.79 -9.09
CA PRO A 544 -33.97 -22.13 -8.74
C PRO A 544 -34.52 -22.97 -9.90
N LEU A 545 -34.77 -22.36 -11.08
CA LEU A 545 -35.33 -23.05 -12.25
C LEU A 545 -34.26 -23.65 -13.17
N LEU A 546 -33.01 -23.20 -13.07
CA LEU A 546 -31.90 -23.70 -13.88
C LEU A 546 -31.48 -25.11 -13.45
N ARG A 547 -31.24 -25.99 -14.43
CA ARG A 547 -30.77 -27.37 -14.25
C ARG A 547 -29.62 -27.69 -15.21
N PRO A 548 -28.74 -28.66 -14.88
CA PRO A 548 -27.84 -29.28 -15.85
C PRO A 548 -28.62 -29.71 -17.11
N GLY A 549 -28.05 -29.45 -18.28
CA GLY A 549 -28.70 -29.66 -19.57
C GLY A 549 -29.60 -28.52 -20.07
N TYR A 550 -29.86 -27.47 -19.28
CA TYR A 550 -30.56 -26.28 -19.80
C TYR A 550 -29.72 -25.57 -20.86
N GLU A 551 -30.36 -25.13 -21.95
CA GLU A 551 -29.68 -24.48 -23.06
C GLU A 551 -29.93 -22.96 -23.07
N PHE A 552 -28.86 -22.18 -23.16
CA PHE A 552 -28.90 -20.75 -23.46
C PHE A 552 -28.62 -20.54 -24.95
N ASP A 553 -29.56 -19.92 -25.67
CA ASP A 553 -29.45 -19.67 -27.11
C ASP A 553 -28.48 -18.53 -27.45
N GLN A 554 -28.47 -17.49 -26.62
CA GLN A 554 -27.69 -16.27 -26.82
C GLN A 554 -27.02 -15.86 -25.51
N LEU A 555 -25.69 -15.97 -25.45
CA LEU A 555 -24.83 -15.42 -24.42
C LEU A 555 -23.77 -14.55 -25.09
N VAL A 556 -23.45 -13.38 -24.52
CA VAL A 556 -22.33 -12.55 -24.99
C VAL A 556 -21.04 -12.94 -24.27
N VAL A 557 -19.94 -13.03 -25.00
CA VAL A 557 -18.59 -13.28 -24.44
C VAL A 557 -17.98 -11.98 -23.92
N LEU A 558 -17.90 -11.84 -22.61
CA LEU A 558 -17.40 -10.63 -21.94
C LEU A 558 -15.88 -10.59 -21.80
N ASP A 559 -15.25 -11.68 -21.35
CA ASP A 559 -13.78 -11.77 -21.15
C ASP A 559 -13.27 -13.22 -21.34
N ILE A 560 -11.97 -13.40 -21.53
CA ILE A 560 -11.30 -14.70 -21.77
C ILE A 560 -10.20 -14.89 -20.72
N GLU A 561 -10.47 -15.71 -19.70
CA GLU A 561 -9.49 -16.09 -18.68
C GLU A 561 -8.85 -17.45 -19.01
N GLY A 562 -7.84 -17.42 -19.89
CA GLY A 562 -7.09 -18.61 -20.30
C GLY A 562 -7.95 -19.56 -21.14
N SER A 563 -8.42 -20.67 -20.54
CA SER A 563 -9.33 -21.62 -21.21
C SER A 563 -10.80 -21.48 -20.79
N ASN A 564 -11.13 -20.48 -19.96
CA ASN A 564 -12.48 -20.25 -19.46
C ASN A 564 -13.02 -18.92 -20.01
N LEU A 565 -14.22 -18.92 -20.59
CA LEU A 565 -14.90 -17.71 -21.04
C LEU A 565 -15.75 -17.12 -19.91
N ILE A 566 -15.76 -15.80 -19.74
CA ILE A 566 -16.74 -15.10 -18.90
C ILE A 566 -17.91 -14.70 -19.80
N LEU A 567 -19.11 -15.19 -19.49
CA LEU A 567 -20.31 -15.02 -20.32
C LEU A 567 -21.39 -14.22 -19.59
N SER A 568 -22.31 -13.63 -20.35
CA SER A 568 -23.50 -12.95 -19.83
C SER A 568 -24.75 -13.27 -20.63
N ALA A 569 -25.87 -13.51 -19.94
CA ALA A 569 -27.19 -13.74 -20.50
C ALA A 569 -28.10 -12.49 -20.48
N LYS A 570 -27.60 -11.37 -19.95
CA LYS A 570 -28.31 -10.10 -19.84
C LYS A 570 -28.74 -9.56 -21.19
N TYR A 571 -30.01 -9.21 -21.30
CA TYR A 571 -30.62 -8.68 -22.52
C TYR A 571 -29.93 -7.40 -22.99
N SER A 572 -29.63 -6.49 -22.05
CA SER A 572 -28.93 -5.22 -22.34
C SER A 572 -27.53 -5.38 -22.93
N LEU A 573 -26.84 -6.48 -22.64
CA LEU A 573 -25.49 -6.74 -23.14
C LEU A 573 -25.49 -7.65 -24.39
N VAL A 574 -26.54 -8.44 -24.58
CA VAL A 574 -26.73 -9.29 -25.78
C VAL A 574 -27.25 -8.47 -26.96
N CYS A 575 -28.26 -7.61 -26.77
CA CYS A 575 -28.84 -6.82 -27.86
C CYS A 575 -27.90 -5.75 -28.41
N TYR A 576 -27.00 -5.23 -27.58
CA TYR A 576 -26.06 -4.18 -27.96
C TYR A 576 -24.61 -4.70 -27.98
N ALA A 577 -24.41 -6.01 -28.20
CA ALA A 577 -23.09 -6.64 -28.14
C ALA A 577 -22.05 -6.03 -29.10
N GLU A 578 -22.50 -5.47 -30.23
CA GLU A 578 -21.68 -4.78 -31.22
C GLU A 578 -21.36 -3.31 -30.83
N ASP A 579 -22.17 -2.69 -29.97
CA ASP A 579 -21.98 -1.31 -29.48
C ASP A 579 -21.09 -1.20 -28.23
N ILE A 580 -20.75 -2.33 -27.59
CA ILE A 580 -19.93 -2.31 -26.37
C ILE A 580 -18.46 -2.16 -26.78
N PRO A 581 -17.75 -1.10 -26.34
CA PRO A 581 -16.37 -0.86 -26.76
C PRO A 581 -15.44 -1.98 -26.30
N LEU A 582 -14.56 -2.41 -27.21
CA LEU A 582 -13.52 -3.40 -26.96
C LEU A 582 -12.22 -2.72 -26.54
N ASP A 583 -11.84 -1.69 -27.27
CA ASP A 583 -10.60 -0.93 -27.08
C ASP A 583 -10.86 0.57 -26.85
N LEU A 584 -9.84 1.29 -26.37
CA LEU A 584 -9.89 2.74 -26.13
C LEU A 584 -10.14 3.56 -27.41
N THR A 585 -9.91 2.98 -28.59
CA THR A 585 -10.19 3.59 -29.90
C THR A 585 -11.67 3.78 -30.17
N ASP A 586 -12.50 2.90 -29.61
CA ASP A 586 -13.93 2.82 -29.88
C ASP A 586 -14.72 3.78 -28.97
N MET A 587 -14.02 4.43 -28.03
CA MET A 587 -14.60 5.30 -27.00
C MET A 587 -14.46 6.78 -27.38
N HIS A 588 -15.54 7.34 -27.92
CA HIS A 588 -15.63 8.78 -28.17
C HIS A 588 -16.12 9.55 -26.92
N PRO A 589 -15.46 10.67 -26.54
CA PRO A 589 -16.00 11.59 -25.54
C PRO A 589 -17.42 12.05 -25.90
N MET A 590 -18.24 12.31 -24.89
CA MET A 590 -19.65 12.69 -25.00
C MET A 590 -20.62 11.64 -25.55
N SER A 591 -20.20 10.40 -25.78
CA SER A 591 -21.11 9.30 -26.15
C SER A 591 -21.63 8.51 -24.93
N ILE A 592 -22.65 7.68 -25.15
CA ILE A 592 -23.23 6.77 -24.13
C ILE A 592 -22.80 5.35 -24.45
N ALA A 593 -22.02 4.72 -23.56
CA ALA A 593 -21.61 3.33 -23.65
C ALA A 593 -22.36 2.47 -22.60
N ARG A 594 -22.81 1.28 -23.01
CA ARG A 594 -23.44 0.29 -22.12
C ARG A 594 -22.38 -0.62 -21.51
N GLY A 595 -22.46 -0.87 -20.21
CA GLY A 595 -21.51 -1.71 -19.48
C GLY A 595 -22.11 -2.25 -18.20
N TYR A 596 -21.29 -2.85 -17.35
CA TYR A 596 -21.72 -3.37 -16.05
C TYR A 596 -20.78 -2.96 -14.91
N ILE A 597 -21.32 -2.82 -13.71
CA ILE A 597 -20.54 -2.44 -12.53
C ILE A 597 -19.71 -3.65 -12.09
N CYS A 598 -18.38 -3.52 -12.12
CA CYS A 598 -17.50 -4.62 -11.73
C CYS A 598 -16.91 -4.46 -10.32
N ASN A 599 -16.88 -3.25 -9.77
CA ASN A 599 -16.43 -2.99 -8.40
C ASN A 599 -16.99 -1.65 -7.88
N ILE A 600 -17.19 -1.54 -6.57
CA ILE A 600 -17.70 -0.34 -5.89
C ILE A 600 -16.76 0.00 -4.73
N ILE A 601 -16.27 1.24 -4.68
CA ILE A 601 -15.40 1.75 -3.61
C ILE A 601 -16.01 3.03 -3.00
N GLU A 602 -15.54 3.46 -1.83
CA GLU A 602 -16.05 4.69 -1.18
C GLU A 602 -15.97 5.94 -2.08
N GLY A 603 -14.98 6.00 -2.99
CA GLY A 603 -14.76 7.12 -3.90
C GLY A 603 -15.61 7.10 -5.19
N GLY A 604 -16.18 5.96 -5.58
CA GLY A 604 -16.83 5.81 -6.89
C GLY A 604 -17.10 4.36 -7.32
N CYS A 605 -17.66 4.20 -8.50
CA CYS A 605 -17.98 2.91 -9.12
C CYS A 605 -17.06 2.65 -10.33
N PHE A 606 -16.67 1.39 -10.54
CA PHE A 606 -15.95 0.95 -11.75
C PHE A 606 -16.91 0.23 -12.69
N VAL A 607 -17.07 0.76 -13.89
CA VAL A 607 -17.83 0.14 -14.99
C VAL A 607 -16.85 -0.61 -15.88
N ARG A 608 -17.21 -1.83 -16.30
CA ARG A 608 -16.45 -2.65 -17.23
C ARG A 608 -17.25 -2.87 -18.52
N PHE A 609 -16.52 -2.87 -19.62
CA PHE A 609 -17.01 -3.14 -20.98
C PHE A 609 -16.53 -4.53 -21.41
N LEU A 610 -16.19 -4.73 -22.69
CA LEU A 610 -15.57 -5.98 -23.14
C LEU A 610 -14.12 -6.10 -22.66
N GLY A 611 -13.68 -7.34 -22.45
CA GLY A 611 -12.37 -7.69 -21.92
C GLY A 611 -12.06 -7.00 -20.60
N ARG A 612 -10.98 -6.22 -20.58
CA ARG A 612 -10.43 -5.55 -19.40
C ARG A 612 -10.61 -4.03 -19.41
N LEU A 613 -11.33 -3.49 -20.39
CA LEU A 613 -11.59 -2.07 -20.50
C LEU A 613 -12.49 -1.61 -19.34
N THR A 614 -12.01 -0.65 -18.54
CA THR A 614 -12.70 -0.16 -17.34
C THR A 614 -12.69 1.36 -17.25
N GLY A 615 -13.85 1.93 -16.94
CA GLY A 615 -14.01 3.35 -16.66
C GLY A 615 -14.45 3.61 -15.21
N PHE A 616 -14.02 4.74 -14.67
CA PHE A 616 -14.27 5.13 -13.29
C PHE A 616 -15.28 6.29 -13.22
N SER A 617 -16.36 6.09 -12.45
CA SER A 617 -17.34 7.13 -12.15
C SER A 617 -17.20 7.58 -10.68
N PRO A 618 -16.73 8.80 -10.40
CA PRO A 618 -16.60 9.29 -9.03
C PRO A 618 -17.97 9.52 -8.38
N LYS A 619 -18.03 9.46 -7.05
CA LYS A 619 -19.29 9.49 -6.28
C LYS A 619 -20.23 10.66 -6.62
N ASN A 620 -19.68 11.85 -6.89
CA ASN A 620 -20.44 13.06 -7.27
C ASN A 620 -21.04 13.02 -8.69
N ARG A 621 -20.62 12.06 -9.52
CA ARG A 621 -21.10 11.80 -10.89
C ARG A 621 -21.78 10.44 -11.03
N ALA A 622 -21.85 9.66 -9.95
CA ALA A 622 -22.49 8.36 -9.95
C ALA A 622 -24.03 8.45 -9.89
N THR A 623 -24.60 9.48 -9.25
CA THR A 623 -26.06 9.65 -9.09
C THR A 623 -26.46 11.13 -9.12
N ASP A 624 -27.72 11.41 -9.45
CA ASP A 624 -28.28 12.78 -9.44
C ASP A 624 -28.58 13.29 -8.02
N CYS A 625 -28.95 12.39 -7.11
CA CYS A 625 -29.17 12.68 -5.70
C CYS A 625 -27.91 12.44 -4.88
N SER A 626 -27.68 13.20 -3.80
CA SER A 626 -26.54 12.97 -2.91
C SER A 626 -26.83 11.81 -1.94
N ILE A 627 -26.17 10.66 -2.15
CA ILE A 627 -26.40 9.42 -1.38
C ILE A 627 -25.27 9.15 -0.37
N GLY A 628 -25.65 8.58 0.78
CA GLY A 628 -24.75 8.20 1.88
C GLY A 628 -23.69 7.19 1.45
N ASN A 629 -24.08 5.99 1.05
CA ASN A 629 -23.19 4.95 0.52
C ASN A 629 -23.56 4.61 -0.92
N LEU A 630 -22.57 4.29 -1.77
CA LEU A 630 -22.84 3.91 -3.16
C LEU A 630 -23.48 2.52 -3.28
N SER A 631 -23.24 1.63 -2.32
CA SER A 631 -23.86 0.30 -2.23
C SER A 631 -25.37 0.34 -1.99
N ASP A 632 -25.93 1.48 -1.56
CA ASP A 632 -27.38 1.67 -1.43
C ASP A 632 -28.03 2.00 -2.80
N ALA A 633 -27.23 2.38 -3.79
CA ALA A 633 -27.67 2.82 -5.12
C ALA A 633 -27.28 1.84 -6.25
N PHE A 634 -26.21 1.07 -6.05
CA PHE A 634 -25.63 0.18 -7.04
C PHE A 634 -25.16 -1.15 -6.43
N TYR A 635 -25.22 -2.22 -7.23
CA TYR A 635 -24.67 -3.54 -6.88
C TYR A 635 -23.67 -4.03 -7.94
N VAL A 636 -22.82 -4.99 -7.57
CA VAL A 636 -21.86 -5.61 -8.51
C VAL A 636 -22.62 -6.46 -9.53
N GLY A 637 -22.17 -6.44 -10.79
CA GLY A 637 -22.84 -7.08 -11.91
C GLY A 637 -24.04 -6.30 -12.48
N GLN A 638 -24.49 -5.21 -11.85
CA GLN A 638 -25.58 -4.37 -12.37
C GLN A 638 -25.25 -3.79 -13.74
N SER A 639 -26.22 -3.83 -14.67
CA SER A 639 -26.10 -3.21 -16.00
C SER A 639 -26.33 -1.71 -15.89
N VAL A 640 -25.50 -0.91 -16.56
CA VAL A 640 -25.59 0.55 -16.52
C VAL A 640 -25.36 1.18 -17.90
N ARG A 641 -26.03 2.30 -18.15
CA ARG A 641 -25.66 3.23 -19.23
C ARG A 641 -24.66 4.23 -18.65
N SER A 642 -23.53 4.41 -19.30
CA SER A 642 -22.46 5.31 -18.85
C SER A 642 -22.17 6.38 -19.89
N TYR A 643 -22.16 7.63 -19.46
CA TYR A 643 -21.77 8.76 -20.31
C TYR A 643 -20.26 8.97 -20.21
N ILE A 644 -19.58 9.01 -21.35
CA ILE A 644 -18.13 9.18 -21.44
C ILE A 644 -17.78 10.66 -21.29
N ASP A 645 -17.23 11.04 -20.13
CA ASP A 645 -16.87 12.43 -19.83
C ASP A 645 -15.48 12.79 -20.40
N ASN A 646 -14.49 11.92 -20.22
CA ASN A 646 -13.14 12.11 -20.74
C ASN A 646 -12.40 10.77 -20.90
N VAL A 647 -11.58 10.64 -21.95
CA VAL A 647 -10.75 9.46 -22.27
C VAL A 647 -9.28 9.91 -22.29
N ASP A 648 -8.49 9.43 -21.33
CA ASP A 648 -7.05 9.68 -21.26
C ASP A 648 -6.30 8.49 -21.89
N HIS A 649 -5.81 8.72 -23.12
CA HIS A 649 -5.04 7.72 -23.87
C HIS A 649 -3.63 7.49 -23.33
N GLN A 650 -3.02 8.43 -22.60
CA GLN A 650 -1.67 8.26 -22.05
C GLN A 650 -1.68 7.43 -20.77
N ALA A 651 -2.64 7.69 -19.88
CA ALA A 651 -2.80 6.93 -18.64
C ALA A 651 -3.69 5.68 -18.78
N ALA A 652 -4.28 5.46 -19.96
CA ALA A 652 -5.29 4.42 -20.23
C ALA A 652 -6.48 4.46 -19.23
N LYS A 653 -6.97 5.67 -18.92
CA LYS A 653 -8.02 5.91 -17.92
C LYS A 653 -9.24 6.58 -18.54
N ILE A 654 -10.41 6.02 -18.28
CA ILE A 654 -11.69 6.59 -18.73
C ILE A 654 -12.43 7.17 -17.51
N LYS A 655 -12.86 8.43 -17.60
CA LYS A 655 -13.75 9.08 -16.63
C LYS A 655 -15.19 9.01 -17.14
N LEU A 656 -16.07 8.44 -16.31
CA LEU A 656 -17.48 8.19 -16.65
C LEU A 656 -18.43 8.96 -15.72
N THR A 657 -19.64 9.18 -16.20
CA THR A 657 -20.78 9.68 -15.42
C THR A 657 -21.94 8.68 -15.53
N LEU A 658 -22.61 8.38 -14.41
CA LEU A 658 -23.76 7.47 -14.32
C LEU A 658 -25.07 8.18 -13.95
N LYS A 659 -25.07 9.53 -13.92
CA LYS A 659 -26.25 10.35 -13.68
C LYS A 659 -27.36 10.03 -14.70
N GLN A 660 -28.56 9.70 -14.20
CA GLN A 660 -29.72 9.40 -15.02
C GLN A 660 -30.13 10.61 -15.88
N SER A 661 -29.90 11.84 -15.39
CA SER A 661 -30.12 13.07 -16.15
C SER A 661 -29.31 13.18 -17.45
N LEU A 662 -28.14 12.50 -17.55
CA LEU A 662 -27.26 12.50 -18.72
C LEU A 662 -27.28 11.17 -19.48
N CYS A 663 -27.70 10.08 -18.84
CA CYS A 663 -27.76 8.73 -19.42
C CYS A 663 -29.17 8.30 -19.86
N PHE A 664 -30.15 9.22 -19.84
CA PHE A 664 -31.52 8.96 -20.28
C PHE A 664 -31.57 8.66 -21.79
N SER A 665 -32.42 7.70 -22.18
CA SER A 665 -32.65 7.30 -23.57
C SER A 665 -34.15 7.15 -23.81
N THR A 666 -34.60 7.42 -25.04
CA THR A 666 -36.00 7.19 -25.48
C THR A 666 -36.29 5.72 -25.79
N GLU A 667 -35.28 4.84 -25.79
CA GLU A 667 -35.41 3.40 -26.03
C GLU A 667 -36.18 2.66 -24.92
N ALA A 668 -37.01 1.69 -25.32
CA ALA A 668 -37.75 0.81 -24.41
C ALA A 668 -37.03 -0.52 -24.04
N SER A 669 -35.73 -0.65 -24.33
CA SER A 669 -34.99 -1.91 -24.21
C SER A 669 -34.98 -2.51 -22.78
N TYR A 670 -35.04 -1.68 -21.74
CA TYR A 670 -35.12 -2.13 -20.33
C TYR A 670 -36.42 -2.90 -20.01
N ILE A 671 -37.57 -2.39 -20.45
CA ILE A 671 -38.88 -3.03 -20.24
C ILE A 671 -39.13 -4.18 -21.23
N GLN A 672 -38.58 -4.10 -22.44
CA GLN A 672 -38.59 -5.23 -23.38
C GLN A 672 -37.84 -6.45 -22.81
N GLY A 673 -36.64 -6.22 -22.26
CA GLY A 673 -35.87 -7.26 -21.58
C GLY A 673 -36.61 -7.87 -20.37
N TYR A 674 -37.36 -7.06 -19.62
CA TYR A 674 -38.20 -7.55 -18.52
C TYR A 674 -39.21 -8.61 -19.01
N PHE A 675 -40.02 -8.29 -20.03
CA PHE A 675 -41.06 -9.19 -20.51
C PHE A 675 -40.50 -10.45 -21.18
N LEU A 676 -39.40 -10.36 -21.93
CA LEU A 676 -38.73 -11.52 -22.53
C LEU A 676 -38.19 -12.51 -21.47
N VAL A 677 -37.67 -12.01 -20.34
CA VAL A 677 -37.22 -12.87 -19.24
C VAL A 677 -38.41 -13.42 -18.44
N GLU A 678 -39.49 -12.67 -18.26
CA GLU A 678 -40.73 -13.15 -17.65
C GLU A 678 -41.35 -14.33 -18.43
N ASP A 679 -41.33 -14.25 -19.77
CA ASP A 679 -41.77 -15.35 -20.64
C ASP A 679 -40.89 -16.59 -20.51
N LYS A 680 -39.56 -16.42 -20.48
CA LYS A 680 -38.62 -17.53 -20.25
C LYS A 680 -38.84 -18.19 -18.88
N ILE A 681 -39.08 -17.40 -17.83
CA ILE A 681 -39.42 -17.90 -16.50
C ILE A 681 -40.74 -18.68 -16.54
N SER A 682 -41.76 -18.15 -17.22
CA SER A 682 -43.08 -18.80 -17.35
C SER A 682 -43.00 -20.13 -18.09
N ALA A 683 -42.24 -20.18 -19.20
CA ALA A 683 -41.99 -21.41 -19.96
C ALA A 683 -41.25 -22.47 -19.13
N LEU A 684 -40.24 -22.07 -18.35
CA LEU A 684 -39.51 -22.97 -17.45
C LEU A 684 -40.38 -23.50 -16.31
N GLN A 685 -41.31 -22.70 -15.79
CA GLN A 685 -42.26 -23.13 -14.75
C GLN A 685 -43.27 -24.16 -15.26
N ALA A 686 -43.69 -24.06 -16.53
CA ALA A 686 -44.57 -25.06 -17.16
C ALA A 686 -43.88 -26.42 -17.33
N VAL A 687 -42.58 -26.44 -17.67
CA VAL A 687 -41.81 -27.69 -17.81
C VAL A 687 -41.60 -28.43 -16.47
N ASP A 688 -41.60 -27.73 -15.33
CA ASP A 688 -41.36 -28.34 -14.01
C ASP A 688 -42.61 -28.97 -13.35
N GLY A 689 -43.68 -29.18 -14.12
CA GLY A 689 -44.81 -30.04 -13.75
C GLY A 689 -45.68 -29.59 -12.56
N LYS A 690 -45.52 -28.34 -12.09
CA LYS A 690 -46.24 -27.81 -10.91
C LYS A 690 -47.44 -26.92 -11.25
N ARG A 691 -47.65 -26.54 -12.52
CA ARG A 691 -48.82 -25.77 -13.01
C ARG A 691 -49.18 -26.18 -14.45
N CYS A 692 -50.46 -26.08 -14.77
CA CYS A 692 -51.07 -26.52 -16.04
C CYS A 692 -50.65 -25.67 -17.26
N ASP A 693 -50.90 -26.22 -18.46
CA ASP A 693 -50.52 -25.63 -19.75
C ASP A 693 -50.93 -24.16 -19.94
N VAL A 694 -49.99 -23.34 -20.45
CA VAL A 694 -50.14 -21.90 -20.73
C VAL A 694 -51.06 -21.62 -21.95
N ASN A 695 -51.86 -22.60 -22.39
CA ASN A 695 -52.74 -22.47 -23.56
C ASN A 695 -53.84 -21.41 -23.38
N TRP A 696 -54.22 -21.08 -22.14
CA TRP A 696 -55.20 -20.05 -21.84
C TRP A 696 -54.81 -18.66 -22.36
N VAL A 697 -53.50 -18.33 -22.38
CA VAL A 697 -53.00 -17.02 -22.82
C VAL A 697 -53.37 -16.71 -24.29
N LYS A 698 -53.59 -17.74 -25.14
CA LYS A 698 -54.04 -17.54 -26.53
C LYS A 698 -55.49 -17.04 -26.63
N GLY A 699 -56.29 -17.17 -25.57
CA GLY A 699 -57.68 -16.69 -25.50
C GLY A 699 -57.82 -15.23 -25.08
N PHE A 700 -56.76 -14.60 -24.55
CA PHE A 700 -56.78 -13.25 -24.02
C PHE A 700 -55.84 -12.33 -24.80
N SER A 701 -56.39 -11.30 -25.44
CA SER A 701 -55.62 -10.26 -26.14
C SER A 701 -55.66 -8.96 -25.37
N ILE A 702 -54.51 -8.33 -25.16
CA ILE A 702 -54.43 -7.03 -24.48
C ILE A 702 -55.26 -6.00 -25.27
N GLY A 703 -56.10 -5.23 -24.56
CA GLY A 703 -57.04 -4.29 -25.17
C GLY A 703 -58.26 -4.93 -25.86
N SER A 704 -58.57 -6.21 -25.62
CA SER A 704 -59.87 -6.81 -25.95
C SER A 704 -60.82 -6.78 -24.74
N VAL A 705 -62.12 -7.00 -25.01
CA VAL A 705 -63.17 -7.09 -23.98
C VAL A 705 -63.56 -8.55 -23.83
N VAL A 706 -63.57 -9.05 -22.60
CA VAL A 706 -63.95 -10.44 -22.26
C VAL A 706 -65.09 -10.43 -21.23
N THR A 707 -65.93 -11.46 -21.30
CA THR A 707 -67.00 -11.74 -20.33
C THR A 707 -66.53 -12.70 -19.24
N GLY A 708 -66.86 -12.41 -17.99
CA GLY A 708 -66.64 -13.33 -16.86
C GLY A 708 -67.66 -13.12 -15.74
N GLU A 709 -67.71 -14.07 -14.81
CA GLU A 709 -68.63 -14.06 -13.66
C GLU A 709 -67.92 -13.53 -12.41
N ILE A 710 -68.60 -12.71 -11.59
CA ILE A 710 -68.02 -12.22 -10.33
C ILE A 710 -68.12 -13.27 -9.23
N GLN A 711 -66.96 -13.79 -8.81
CA GLN A 711 -66.84 -14.79 -7.76
C GLN A 711 -66.78 -14.16 -6.35
N GLU A 712 -66.02 -13.07 -6.20
CA GLU A 712 -65.75 -12.46 -4.89
C GLU A 712 -65.55 -10.93 -5.00
N ILE A 713 -66.08 -10.18 -4.02
CA ILE A 713 -65.94 -8.73 -3.92
C ILE A 713 -65.18 -8.44 -2.63
N LYS A 714 -64.06 -7.73 -2.72
CA LYS A 714 -63.19 -7.35 -1.58
C LYS A 714 -63.08 -5.83 -1.49
N GLU A 715 -62.66 -5.34 -0.32
CA GLU A 715 -62.48 -3.89 -0.07
C GLU A 715 -61.53 -3.21 -1.06
N PHE A 716 -60.59 -3.97 -1.64
CA PHE A 716 -59.56 -3.47 -2.58
C PHE A 716 -59.85 -3.76 -4.06
N GLY A 717 -60.90 -4.54 -4.39
CA GLY A 717 -61.22 -4.89 -5.78
C GLY A 717 -62.16 -6.10 -5.93
N VAL A 718 -62.51 -6.41 -7.18
CA VAL A 718 -63.43 -7.48 -7.56
C VAL A 718 -62.68 -8.61 -8.27
N VAL A 719 -63.04 -9.84 -7.95
CA VAL A 719 -62.48 -11.08 -8.51
C VAL A 719 -63.47 -11.69 -9.50
N ILE A 720 -63.02 -11.90 -10.72
CA ILE A 720 -63.78 -12.42 -11.86
C ILE A 720 -63.22 -13.79 -12.25
N SER A 721 -64.09 -14.78 -12.41
CA SER A 721 -63.75 -16.12 -12.95
C SER A 721 -64.21 -16.26 -14.40
N PHE A 722 -63.47 -17.05 -15.19
CA PHE A 722 -63.78 -17.33 -16.59
C PHE A 722 -64.23 -18.79 -16.74
N GLU A 723 -65.42 -19.02 -17.32
CA GLU A 723 -66.00 -20.37 -17.51
C GLU A 723 -65.06 -21.34 -18.24
N ASN A 724 -64.28 -20.85 -19.19
CA ASN A 724 -63.34 -21.65 -19.99
C ASN A 724 -62.00 -21.93 -19.29
N TYR A 725 -61.68 -21.26 -18.17
CA TYR A 725 -60.34 -21.28 -17.56
C TYR A 725 -60.39 -21.23 -16.03
N VAL A 726 -60.53 -22.40 -15.40
CA VAL A 726 -60.68 -22.54 -13.93
C VAL A 726 -59.45 -22.06 -13.14
N ASP A 727 -58.24 -22.23 -13.68
CA ASP A 727 -56.97 -21.86 -13.04
C ASP A 727 -56.56 -20.37 -13.23
N VAL A 728 -57.42 -19.56 -13.87
CA VAL A 728 -57.12 -18.17 -14.26
C VAL A 728 -58.09 -17.22 -13.57
N VAL A 729 -57.54 -16.22 -12.90
CA VAL A 729 -58.30 -15.24 -12.12
C VAL A 729 -58.23 -13.87 -12.76
N GLY A 730 -59.38 -13.26 -13.04
CA GLY A 730 -59.50 -11.85 -13.38
C GLY A 730 -59.56 -10.99 -12.12
N PHE A 731 -58.88 -9.85 -12.10
CA PHE A 731 -58.94 -8.89 -11.00
C PHE A 731 -59.18 -7.47 -11.51
N VAL A 732 -60.15 -6.78 -10.90
CA VAL A 732 -60.48 -5.37 -11.15
C VAL A 732 -60.18 -4.57 -9.90
N SER A 733 -59.28 -3.59 -9.98
CA SER A 733 -59.00 -2.70 -8.85
C SER A 733 -60.15 -1.72 -8.58
N GLN A 734 -60.30 -1.25 -7.34
CA GLN A 734 -61.37 -0.31 -6.97
C GLN A 734 -61.41 0.96 -7.85
N HIS A 735 -60.26 1.46 -8.31
CA HIS A 735 -60.14 2.63 -9.20
C HIS A 735 -60.65 2.38 -10.63
N GLN A 736 -60.79 1.11 -11.03
CA GLN A 736 -61.20 0.67 -12.38
C GLN A 736 -62.65 0.20 -12.45
N MET A 737 -63.39 0.36 -11.35
CA MET A 737 -64.82 0.05 -11.26
C MET A 737 -65.71 1.12 -11.92
N GLY A 738 -65.18 2.30 -12.27
CA GLY A 738 -65.92 3.37 -12.94
C GLY A 738 -67.14 3.93 -12.20
N GLY A 739 -67.30 3.62 -10.90
CA GLY A 739 -68.52 3.90 -10.13
C GLY A 739 -69.66 2.88 -10.32
N ILE A 740 -69.41 1.77 -11.03
CA ILE A 740 -70.38 0.70 -11.24
C ILE A 740 -70.46 -0.16 -9.97
N HIS A 741 -71.66 -0.27 -9.41
CA HIS A 741 -71.97 -1.25 -8.36
C HIS A 741 -72.28 -2.60 -9.01
N VAL A 742 -71.75 -3.68 -8.44
CA VAL A 742 -71.84 -5.01 -9.03
C VAL A 742 -72.11 -6.08 -7.97
N GLU A 743 -72.89 -7.09 -8.34
CA GLU A 743 -73.35 -8.16 -7.46
C GLU A 743 -72.64 -9.49 -7.75
N LYS A 744 -72.51 -10.33 -6.72
CA LYS A 744 -71.87 -11.65 -6.84
C LYS A 744 -72.71 -12.57 -7.73
N GLY A 745 -72.06 -13.27 -8.66
CA GLY A 745 -72.70 -14.13 -9.66
C GLY A 745 -73.23 -13.40 -10.91
N SER A 746 -72.99 -12.10 -11.04
CA SER A 746 -73.33 -11.37 -12.27
C SER A 746 -72.27 -11.58 -13.37
N LEU A 747 -72.72 -11.69 -14.62
CA LEU A 747 -71.87 -11.72 -15.81
C LEU A 747 -71.53 -10.29 -16.24
N VAL A 748 -70.24 -10.00 -16.37
CA VAL A 748 -69.75 -8.65 -16.64
C VAL A 748 -68.77 -8.65 -17.82
N ARG A 749 -68.86 -7.61 -18.66
CA ARG A 749 -67.90 -7.33 -19.74
C ARG A 749 -66.78 -6.44 -19.20
N ALA A 750 -65.55 -6.92 -19.24
CA ALA A 750 -64.37 -6.22 -18.74
C ALA A 750 -63.30 -6.06 -19.83
N PHE A 751 -62.59 -4.94 -19.81
CA PHE A 751 -61.50 -4.62 -20.72
C PHE A 751 -60.16 -5.11 -20.17
N ILE A 752 -59.36 -5.84 -20.96
CA ILE A 752 -58.07 -6.38 -20.52
C ILE A 752 -56.99 -5.31 -20.57
N LEU A 753 -56.43 -4.99 -19.41
CA LEU A 753 -55.31 -4.07 -19.26
C LEU A 753 -53.96 -4.78 -19.21
N ASP A 754 -53.85 -5.91 -18.51
CA ASP A 754 -52.60 -6.65 -18.44
C ASP A 754 -52.79 -8.15 -18.13
N ILE A 755 -51.76 -8.95 -18.41
CA ILE A 755 -51.73 -10.40 -18.24
C ILE A 755 -50.43 -10.79 -17.52
N SER A 756 -50.54 -11.22 -16.26
CA SER A 756 -49.44 -11.75 -15.44
C SER A 756 -49.35 -13.26 -15.62
N LYS A 757 -48.51 -13.71 -16.56
CA LYS A 757 -48.32 -15.14 -16.88
C LYS A 757 -47.79 -15.95 -15.70
N THR A 758 -46.99 -15.33 -14.81
CA THR A 758 -46.38 -16.03 -13.67
C THR A 758 -47.35 -16.23 -12.48
N GLU A 759 -48.47 -15.49 -12.45
CA GLU A 759 -49.44 -15.51 -11.35
C GLU A 759 -50.82 -16.06 -11.77
N ASN A 760 -51.02 -16.35 -13.06
CA ASN A 760 -52.32 -16.67 -13.68
C ASN A 760 -53.38 -15.57 -13.43
N LEU A 761 -52.94 -14.31 -13.40
CA LEU A 761 -53.77 -13.14 -13.11
C LEU A 761 -53.99 -12.31 -14.37
N VAL A 762 -55.23 -11.94 -14.66
CA VAL A 762 -55.60 -10.99 -15.72
C VAL A 762 -56.11 -9.71 -15.07
N ASP A 763 -55.42 -8.59 -15.30
CA ASP A 763 -55.87 -7.29 -14.81
C ASP A 763 -56.92 -6.71 -15.76
N LEU A 764 -58.07 -6.38 -15.19
CA LEU A 764 -59.29 -6.03 -15.90
C LEU A 764 -59.80 -4.64 -15.47
N SER A 765 -60.52 -3.96 -16.35
CA SER A 765 -61.22 -2.71 -16.04
C SER A 765 -62.68 -2.74 -16.47
N LEU A 766 -63.54 -2.17 -15.64
CA LEU A 766 -64.96 -1.96 -15.90
C LEU A 766 -65.29 -0.51 -16.27
N ASN A 767 -64.28 0.38 -16.36
CA ASN A 767 -64.48 1.78 -16.72
C ASN A 767 -65.21 1.89 -18.08
N PRO A 768 -66.39 2.53 -18.14
CA PRO A 768 -67.25 2.48 -19.32
C PRO A 768 -66.58 3.10 -20.56
N GLU A 769 -65.73 4.11 -20.39
CA GLU A 769 -64.96 4.76 -21.47
C GLU A 769 -64.04 3.79 -22.23
N LEU A 770 -63.47 2.78 -21.54
CA LEU A 770 -62.63 1.75 -22.15
C LEU A 770 -63.48 0.70 -22.87
N VAL A 771 -64.63 0.34 -22.31
CA VAL A 771 -65.52 -0.73 -22.80
C VAL A 771 -66.39 -0.27 -23.99
N SER A 772 -66.80 1.00 -24.04
CA SER A 772 -67.70 1.53 -25.08
C SER A 772 -67.02 1.76 -26.44
N SER A 773 -65.69 1.78 -26.50
CA SER A 773 -64.88 2.17 -27.66
C SER A 773 -64.96 1.24 -28.89
N LYS A 774 -65.65 0.08 -28.81
CA LYS A 774 -65.67 -0.96 -29.87
C LYS A 774 -67.08 -1.44 -30.30
N HIS A 775 -68.12 -0.62 -30.18
CA HIS A 775 -69.49 -1.02 -30.53
C HIS A 775 -69.84 -0.92 -32.03
N VAL A 776 -69.34 -1.89 -32.82
CA VAL A 776 -69.69 -2.25 -34.22
C VAL A 776 -69.24 -3.73 -34.43
N GLU A 777 -69.99 -4.71 -34.97
CA GLU A 777 -71.41 -4.86 -35.37
C GLU A 777 -71.78 -6.38 -35.36
N MET A 778 -73.05 -6.73 -35.08
CA MET A 778 -73.73 -8.04 -35.32
C MET A 778 -75.24 -7.72 -35.46
N PRO A 779 -76.06 -8.37 -36.32
CA PRO A 779 -76.16 -9.84 -36.44
C PRO A 779 -76.54 -10.46 -37.83
N ASP A 780 -76.52 -11.80 -37.86
CA ASP A 780 -77.38 -12.78 -38.57
C ASP A 780 -77.72 -12.76 -40.09
N ASN A 781 -77.62 -13.98 -40.64
CA ASN A 781 -78.38 -14.61 -41.75
C ASN A 781 -78.14 -14.25 -43.24
N LEU A 782 -77.68 -15.29 -43.96
CA LEU A 782 -78.00 -15.69 -45.35
C LEU A 782 -77.91 -14.68 -46.53
N SER A 783 -76.91 -14.97 -47.37
CA SER A 783 -76.92 -14.93 -48.86
C SER A 783 -76.37 -13.71 -49.63
N ASN A 784 -75.52 -14.05 -50.61
CA ASN A 784 -75.21 -13.39 -51.88
C ASN A 784 -74.83 -11.89 -51.97
N SER A 785 -73.51 -11.71 -51.97
CA SER A 785 -72.73 -11.11 -53.07
C SER A 785 -72.39 -9.60 -53.08
N LYS A 786 -71.07 -9.36 -53.17
CA LYS A 786 -70.37 -8.22 -53.80
C LYS A 786 -70.78 -6.78 -53.42
N LYS A 787 -69.95 -6.14 -52.57
CA LYS A 787 -69.08 -5.00 -52.99
C LYS A 787 -68.11 -4.50 -51.90
N LYS A 788 -67.05 -3.83 -52.38
CA LYS A 788 -66.06 -2.97 -51.68
C LYS A 788 -65.28 -3.56 -50.48
N ARG A 789 -63.99 -3.81 -50.73
CA ARG A 789 -62.94 -3.82 -49.70
C ARG A 789 -62.84 -2.44 -49.05
N GLN A 790 -63.11 -2.35 -47.75
CA GLN A 790 -62.41 -1.46 -46.83
C GLN A 790 -62.04 -2.29 -45.59
N ARG A 791 -60.75 -2.58 -45.42
CA ARG A 791 -60.19 -3.01 -44.13
C ARG A 791 -59.53 -1.76 -43.54
N ALA A 792 -60.08 -1.23 -42.46
CA ALA A 792 -59.37 -0.25 -41.66
C ALA A 792 -58.30 -0.98 -40.82
N SER A 793 -57.06 -0.52 -40.90
CA SER A 793 -55.92 -1.00 -40.10
C SER A 793 -55.88 -0.35 -38.71
N PRO A 794 -55.21 -0.97 -37.72
CA PRO A 794 -54.97 -0.34 -36.43
C PRO A 794 -54.04 0.88 -36.56
N CYS A 795 -54.16 1.81 -35.62
CA CYS A 795 -53.59 3.16 -35.67
C CYS A 795 -52.09 3.24 -36.03
N ASP A 796 -51.76 4.14 -36.95
CA ASP A 796 -50.39 4.51 -37.30
C ASP A 796 -49.74 5.26 -36.11
N PHE A 797 -48.69 4.69 -35.53
CA PHE A 797 -47.85 5.31 -34.49
C PHE A 797 -46.42 5.47 -35.03
N GLU A 798 -45.82 6.64 -34.84
CA GLU A 798 -44.42 6.88 -35.21
C GLU A 798 -43.48 6.66 -34.01
N LEU A 799 -42.30 6.07 -34.27
CA LEU A 799 -41.26 5.90 -33.26
C LEU A 799 -40.82 7.27 -32.72
N HIS A 800 -40.69 7.37 -31.40
CA HIS A 800 -40.36 8.58 -30.62
C HIS A 800 -41.41 9.70 -30.59
N GLN A 801 -42.58 9.51 -31.20
CA GLN A 801 -43.74 10.40 -31.08
C GLN A 801 -44.12 10.60 -29.60
N THR A 802 -44.38 11.85 -29.19
CA THR A 802 -44.91 12.18 -27.86
C THR A 802 -46.41 12.07 -27.82
N VAL A 803 -46.95 11.36 -26.83
CA VAL A 803 -48.39 11.09 -26.66
C VAL A 803 -48.83 11.36 -25.22
N ASN A 804 -50.05 11.87 -25.04
CA ASN A 804 -50.66 12.00 -23.73
C ASN A 804 -51.17 10.63 -23.25
N ALA A 805 -50.73 10.21 -22.06
CA ALA A 805 -51.07 8.93 -21.47
C ALA A 805 -51.66 9.08 -20.06
N THR A 806 -52.56 8.18 -19.67
CA THR A 806 -53.17 8.15 -18.32
C THR A 806 -52.77 6.88 -17.60
N VAL A 807 -52.39 6.99 -16.32
CA VAL A 807 -51.97 5.83 -15.49
C VAL A 807 -53.19 5.03 -15.06
N GLU A 808 -53.35 3.81 -15.57
CA GLU A 808 -54.42 2.89 -15.17
C GLU A 808 -53.98 2.01 -13.98
N ILE A 809 -52.78 1.41 -14.06
CA ILE A 809 -52.21 0.52 -13.04
C ILE A 809 -50.76 0.90 -12.75
N VAL A 810 -50.41 0.95 -11.47
CA VAL A 810 -49.02 1.04 -10.97
C VAL A 810 -48.62 -0.35 -10.45
N LYS A 811 -47.71 -1.04 -11.15
CA LYS A 811 -47.07 -2.28 -10.65
C LYS A 811 -45.70 -1.97 -10.05
N GLU A 812 -44.97 -2.98 -9.57
CA GLU A 812 -43.67 -2.76 -8.90
C GLU A 812 -42.57 -2.23 -9.84
N ASN A 813 -42.57 -2.68 -11.11
CA ASN A 813 -41.50 -2.39 -12.07
C ASN A 813 -41.96 -1.53 -13.27
N TYR A 814 -43.25 -1.53 -13.60
CA TYR A 814 -43.82 -0.81 -14.74
C TYR A 814 -45.22 -0.25 -14.45
N LEU A 815 -45.63 0.71 -15.28
CA LEU A 815 -46.95 1.31 -15.34
C LEU A 815 -47.71 0.75 -16.54
N VAL A 816 -49.01 0.52 -16.36
CA VAL A 816 -49.95 0.28 -17.45
C VAL A 816 -50.67 1.60 -17.73
N LEU A 817 -50.58 2.05 -18.97
CA LEU A 817 -51.03 3.37 -19.42
C LEU A 817 -52.10 3.22 -20.51
N SER A 818 -53.15 4.02 -20.45
CA SER A 818 -54.09 4.20 -21.57
C SER A 818 -53.72 5.45 -22.38
N LEU A 819 -53.95 5.41 -23.70
CA LEU A 819 -53.76 6.55 -24.62
C LEU A 819 -55.13 7.08 -25.11
N PRO A 820 -55.73 8.09 -24.46
CA PRO A 820 -57.08 8.56 -24.80
C PRO A 820 -57.20 9.10 -26.23
N GLU A 821 -56.14 9.72 -26.74
CA GLU A 821 -56.06 10.29 -28.09
C GLU A 821 -56.00 9.21 -29.20
N HIS A 822 -55.73 7.95 -28.85
CA HIS A 822 -55.58 6.83 -29.77
C HIS A 822 -56.45 5.63 -29.36
N ASN A 823 -57.77 5.85 -29.30
CA ASN A 823 -58.78 4.81 -29.00
C ASN A 823 -58.50 4.00 -27.71
N TYR A 824 -57.94 4.64 -26.68
CA TYR A 824 -57.53 4.02 -25.42
C TYR A 824 -56.59 2.81 -25.60
N ALA A 825 -55.68 2.88 -26.59
CA ALA A 825 -54.62 1.89 -26.75
C ALA A 825 -53.80 1.75 -25.45
N VAL A 826 -53.49 0.51 -25.06
CA VAL A 826 -52.74 0.19 -23.84
C VAL A 826 -51.25 0.18 -24.14
N GLY A 827 -50.48 1.00 -23.42
CA GLY A 827 -49.03 1.05 -23.46
C GLY A 827 -48.39 0.79 -22.10
N TYR A 828 -47.13 0.35 -22.11
CA TYR A 828 -46.39 -0.03 -20.90
C TYR A 828 -45.13 0.82 -20.78
N ALA A 829 -44.92 1.43 -19.61
CA ALA A 829 -43.73 2.25 -19.34
C ALA A 829 -43.02 1.80 -18.07
N PRO A 830 -41.68 1.73 -18.02
CA PRO A 830 -40.98 1.32 -16.81
C PRO A 830 -40.96 2.43 -15.75
N ILE A 831 -41.02 2.06 -14.48
CA ILE A 831 -40.91 2.98 -13.33
C ILE A 831 -39.44 3.33 -13.04
N LYS A 832 -38.53 2.43 -13.43
CA LYS A 832 -37.09 2.50 -13.19
C LYS A 832 -36.33 2.38 -14.52
N ASP A 833 -35.06 2.69 -14.49
CA ASP A 833 -34.12 2.50 -15.61
C ASP A 833 -32.82 1.88 -15.07
N TYR A 834 -31.93 1.40 -15.94
CA TYR A 834 -30.71 0.68 -15.58
C TYR A 834 -29.90 1.30 -14.41
N ASN A 835 -29.73 2.63 -14.40
CA ASN A 835 -28.94 3.33 -13.38
C ASN A 835 -29.72 3.65 -12.08
N THR A 836 -31.02 3.31 -12.02
CA THR A 836 -31.92 3.71 -10.93
C THR A 836 -32.65 2.54 -10.25
N GLU A 837 -32.30 1.30 -10.59
CA GLU A 837 -33.00 0.09 -10.13
C GLU A 837 -33.15 -0.02 -8.60
N MET A 838 -32.10 0.34 -7.84
CA MET A 838 -32.07 0.30 -6.38
C MET A 838 -32.56 1.59 -5.71
N LEU A 839 -32.80 2.66 -6.48
CA LEU A 839 -33.29 3.92 -5.95
C LEU A 839 -34.78 3.83 -5.61
N PRO A 840 -35.28 4.58 -4.61
CA PRO A 840 -36.69 4.57 -4.26
C PRO A 840 -37.53 5.05 -5.47
N PRO A 841 -38.57 4.29 -5.88
CA PRO A 841 -39.39 4.65 -7.02
C PRO A 841 -40.12 5.96 -6.78
N LYS A 842 -40.32 6.76 -7.84
CA LYS A 842 -41.19 7.93 -7.79
C LYS A 842 -42.64 7.45 -7.66
N HIS A 843 -43.41 8.07 -6.77
CA HIS A 843 -44.81 7.71 -6.56
C HIS A 843 -45.68 8.23 -7.71
N PHE A 844 -46.35 7.31 -8.40
CA PHE A 844 -47.42 7.60 -9.37
C PHE A 844 -48.78 7.28 -8.74
N SER A 845 -49.83 7.96 -9.19
CA SER A 845 -51.21 7.69 -8.75
C SER A 845 -52.10 7.31 -9.94
N ASN A 846 -52.98 6.33 -9.75
CA ASN A 846 -53.97 5.95 -10.77
C ASN A 846 -54.82 7.18 -11.16
N GLY A 847 -55.11 7.32 -12.46
CA GLY A 847 -55.77 8.49 -13.06
C GLY A 847 -54.83 9.68 -13.36
N GLN A 848 -53.55 9.62 -13.01
CA GLN A 848 -52.59 10.67 -13.35
C GLN A 848 -52.33 10.72 -14.86
N ARG A 849 -52.40 11.91 -15.47
CA ARG A 849 -51.97 12.15 -16.86
C ARG A 849 -50.49 12.48 -16.92
N LEU A 850 -49.78 11.92 -17.90
CA LEU A 850 -48.35 12.10 -18.13
C LEU A 850 -47.99 12.12 -19.62
N LEU A 851 -46.88 12.76 -19.95
CA LEU A 851 -46.33 12.77 -21.31
C LEU A 851 -45.39 11.58 -21.50
N ALA A 852 -45.80 10.66 -22.37
CA ALA A 852 -45.02 9.50 -22.78
C ALA A 852 -44.47 9.68 -24.20
N SER A 853 -43.48 8.89 -24.58
CA SER A 853 -42.97 8.78 -25.94
C SER A 853 -43.01 7.32 -26.40
N VAL A 854 -43.38 7.09 -27.65
CA VAL A 854 -43.39 5.74 -28.23
C VAL A 854 -41.95 5.23 -28.33
N GLY A 855 -41.61 4.24 -27.51
CA GLY A 855 -40.26 3.66 -27.41
C GLY A 855 -40.08 2.39 -28.26
N ALA A 856 -41.13 1.57 -28.39
CA ALA A 856 -41.20 0.48 -29.37
C ALA A 856 -42.65 0.15 -29.73
N LEU A 857 -42.87 -0.21 -31.00
CA LEU A 857 -44.18 -0.61 -31.52
C LEU A 857 -44.53 -2.07 -31.11
N PRO A 858 -45.81 -2.45 -31.14
CA PRO A 858 -46.24 -3.83 -30.91
C PRO A 858 -45.56 -4.81 -31.87
N ASN A 859 -44.70 -5.68 -31.34
CA ASN A 859 -43.96 -6.69 -32.10
C ASN A 859 -44.05 -8.06 -31.41
N VAL A 860 -43.62 -9.13 -32.08
CA VAL A 860 -43.57 -10.49 -31.53
C VAL A 860 -42.72 -10.50 -30.25
N ASP A 861 -41.56 -9.83 -30.26
CA ASP A 861 -40.65 -9.73 -29.12
C ASP A 861 -41.20 -8.90 -27.94
N SER A 862 -42.32 -8.19 -28.11
CA SER A 862 -43.03 -7.49 -27.03
C SER A 862 -44.38 -8.13 -26.67
N ASN A 863 -44.69 -9.34 -27.17
CA ASN A 863 -46.04 -9.95 -27.08
C ASN A 863 -47.17 -9.02 -27.59
N GLY A 864 -46.89 -8.17 -28.57
CA GLY A 864 -47.86 -7.18 -29.04
C GLY A 864 -48.13 -6.03 -28.05
N ARG A 865 -47.31 -5.86 -27.02
CA ARG A 865 -47.35 -4.70 -26.12
C ARG A 865 -46.74 -3.47 -26.80
N LEU A 866 -47.44 -2.33 -26.74
CA LEU A 866 -46.89 -1.01 -27.08
C LEU A 866 -45.99 -0.56 -25.91
N LEU A 867 -44.72 -0.22 -26.19
CA LEU A 867 -43.77 0.18 -25.15
C LEU A 867 -43.51 1.68 -25.20
N LEU A 868 -43.59 2.32 -24.03
CA LEU A 868 -43.54 3.76 -23.85
C LEU A 868 -42.40 4.16 -22.91
N SER A 869 -41.78 5.32 -23.15
CA SER A 869 -40.75 5.92 -22.30
C SER A 869 -41.20 7.30 -21.78
N ILE A 870 -40.94 7.61 -20.50
CA ILE A 870 -41.44 8.83 -19.84
C ILE A 870 -40.36 9.91 -19.89
N LYS A 871 -40.59 10.98 -20.67
CA LYS A 871 -39.56 11.99 -21.00
C LYS A 871 -39.15 12.90 -19.85
N SER A 872 -40.03 13.16 -18.88
CA SER A 872 -39.72 14.01 -17.71
C SER A 872 -40.32 13.42 -16.45
N LEU A 873 -39.46 12.99 -15.54
CA LEU A 873 -39.83 12.66 -14.16
C LEU A 873 -39.75 13.90 -13.24
N HIS A 874 -39.76 15.12 -13.80
CA HIS A 874 -39.52 16.37 -13.09
C HIS A 874 -40.62 17.44 -13.23
N GLU A 875 -41.49 17.35 -14.24
CA GLU A 875 -42.58 18.31 -14.46
C GLU A 875 -43.94 17.67 -14.21
N VAL A 876 -44.42 17.78 -12.97
CA VAL A 876 -45.85 17.59 -12.64
C VAL A 876 -46.43 18.98 -12.37
N LEU A 877 -47.28 19.44 -13.28
CA LEU A 877 -48.00 20.71 -13.16
C LEU A 877 -49.15 20.56 -12.15
N ASP A 878 -48.91 20.96 -10.90
CA ASP A 878 -49.93 20.99 -9.84
C ASP A 878 -50.98 22.08 -10.09
N LEU A 879 -52.05 21.73 -10.82
CA LEU A 879 -53.27 22.52 -10.98
C LEU A 879 -54.51 21.72 -10.56
N SER A 880 -54.71 21.53 -9.26
CA SER A 880 -56.06 21.26 -8.73
C SER A 880 -56.30 21.76 -7.29
N THR A 881 -57.52 22.23 -7.08
CA THR A 881 -57.95 23.10 -5.96
C THR A 881 -58.33 22.39 -4.66
N SER A 882 -58.08 23.02 -3.50
CA SER A 882 -59.15 23.17 -2.48
C SER A 882 -58.95 24.36 -1.52
N LYS A 883 -60.00 25.18 -1.34
CA LYS A 883 -60.00 26.41 -0.52
C LYS A 883 -60.27 26.13 0.98
N ARG A 884 -59.46 25.31 1.65
CA ARG A 884 -59.46 25.22 3.15
C ARG A 884 -58.09 25.25 3.83
N ALA A 885 -56.97 25.23 3.09
CA ALA A 885 -55.61 25.30 3.65
C ALA A 885 -55.13 26.73 4.03
N ARG A 886 -55.97 27.77 3.90
CA ARG A 886 -55.61 29.20 3.89
C ARG A 886 -55.18 29.85 5.22
N LYS A 887 -54.89 29.05 6.26
CA LYS A 887 -54.27 29.51 7.53
C LYS A 887 -53.06 28.67 7.98
N LEU A 888 -52.53 27.76 7.13
CA LEU A 888 -51.24 27.11 7.34
C LEU A 888 -50.11 27.67 6.46
N SER A 889 -50.44 28.34 5.36
CA SER A 889 -49.51 28.78 4.32
C SER A 889 -48.66 30.01 4.67
N ASN A 890 -49.03 30.78 5.71
CA ASN A 890 -48.42 32.10 5.96
C ASN A 890 -47.11 32.04 6.77
N TYR A 891 -46.73 30.87 7.28
CA TYR A 891 -45.47 30.67 8.00
C TYR A 891 -44.40 30.09 7.07
N THR A 892 -43.94 30.92 6.14
CA THR A 892 -42.77 30.66 5.30
C THR A 892 -41.48 30.99 6.06
N ILE A 893 -40.35 30.49 5.53
CA ILE A 893 -39.02 30.92 5.96
C ILE A 893 -38.91 32.44 5.73
N GLY A 894 -38.40 33.17 6.73
CA GLY A 894 -38.33 34.64 6.75
C GLY A 894 -39.46 35.32 7.54
N SER A 895 -40.55 34.62 7.90
CA SER A 895 -41.65 35.23 8.67
C SER A 895 -41.26 35.51 10.13
N LEU A 896 -41.62 36.71 10.63
CA LEU A 896 -41.44 37.12 12.02
C LEU A 896 -42.63 36.66 12.86
N VAL A 897 -42.37 36.02 14.00
CA VAL A 897 -43.38 35.41 14.88
C VAL A 897 -43.10 35.71 16.34
N LYS A 898 -44.16 35.92 17.12
CA LYS A 898 -44.10 35.96 18.58
C LYS A 898 -44.11 34.54 19.13
N ALA A 899 -43.10 34.21 19.93
CA ALA A 899 -42.89 32.89 20.48
C ALA A 899 -42.73 32.96 22.00
N GLU A 900 -43.37 32.04 22.71
CA GLU A 900 -43.34 31.89 24.17
C GLU A 900 -42.25 30.89 24.54
N ILE A 901 -41.35 31.23 25.47
CA ILE A 901 -40.29 30.32 25.93
C ILE A 901 -40.90 29.25 26.84
N LEU A 902 -40.88 27.99 26.40
CA LEU A 902 -41.35 26.85 27.19
C LEU A 902 -40.27 26.30 28.13
N ASP A 903 -39.02 26.28 27.68
CA ASP A 903 -37.91 25.61 28.39
C ASP A 903 -36.56 26.15 27.91
N ILE A 904 -35.58 26.20 28.81
CA ILE A 904 -34.25 26.79 28.63
C ILE A 904 -33.20 25.70 28.83
N ASN A 905 -32.68 25.15 27.74
CA ASN A 905 -31.58 24.18 27.78
C ASN A 905 -30.24 24.89 27.55
N SER A 906 -29.15 24.29 28.01
CA SER A 906 -27.80 24.89 27.94
C SER A 906 -27.32 25.28 26.54
N SER A 907 -27.84 24.65 25.48
CA SER A 907 -27.53 24.99 24.08
C SER A 907 -28.67 25.65 23.30
N ASP A 908 -29.91 25.58 23.80
CA ASP A 908 -31.09 25.96 23.02
C ASP A 908 -32.32 26.33 23.87
N LEU A 909 -33.07 27.33 23.41
CA LEU A 909 -34.40 27.67 23.92
C LEU A 909 -35.46 26.88 23.14
N LEU A 910 -36.36 26.20 23.85
CA LEU A 910 -37.58 25.63 23.28
C LEU A 910 -38.69 26.67 23.37
N VAL A 911 -39.29 27.00 22.23
CA VAL A 911 -40.30 28.06 22.13
C VAL A 911 -41.59 27.55 21.48
N LYS A 912 -42.73 28.14 21.81
CA LYS A 912 -44.04 27.82 21.25
C LYS A 912 -44.61 29.03 20.54
N PHE A 913 -45.09 28.87 19.31
CA PHE A 913 -45.73 29.96 18.57
C PHE A 913 -47.01 29.49 17.86
N ALA A 914 -47.92 30.44 17.61
CA ALA A 914 -49.23 30.21 17.00
C ALA A 914 -50.02 29.04 17.65
N GLY A 915 -49.93 28.91 18.98
CA GLY A 915 -50.70 27.95 19.80
C GLY A 915 -50.31 26.47 19.70
N ARG A 916 -49.67 26.04 18.60
CA ARG A 916 -49.40 24.60 18.30
C ARG A 916 -48.01 24.27 17.76
N PHE A 917 -47.25 25.26 17.29
CA PHE A 917 -45.96 25.00 16.66
C PHE A 917 -44.83 25.13 17.67
N HIS A 918 -43.93 24.14 17.65
CA HIS A 918 -42.77 24.09 18.53
C HIS A 918 -41.52 24.48 17.75
N GLY A 919 -40.88 25.54 18.22
CA GLY A 919 -39.65 26.11 17.72
C GLY A 919 -38.45 25.81 18.61
N LYS A 920 -37.26 26.01 18.04
CA LYS A 920 -35.97 25.89 18.71
C LYS A 920 -35.10 27.09 18.32
N VAL A 921 -34.63 27.86 19.28
CA VAL A 921 -33.61 28.90 19.09
C VAL A 921 -32.30 28.35 19.62
N ASN A 922 -31.22 28.42 18.84
CA ASN A 922 -29.90 27.97 19.28
C ASN A 922 -29.15 29.13 19.96
N ILE A 923 -28.23 28.84 20.87
CA ILE A 923 -27.46 29.86 21.61
C ILE A 923 -26.74 30.85 20.69
N ASN A 924 -26.28 30.41 19.51
CA ASN A 924 -25.62 31.27 18.54
C ASN A 924 -26.57 32.24 17.82
N GLU A 925 -27.89 32.03 17.88
CA GLU A 925 -28.93 32.84 17.23
C GLU A 925 -29.56 33.89 18.17
N VAL A 926 -28.92 34.14 19.31
CA VAL A 926 -29.23 35.20 20.27
C VAL A 926 -28.04 36.17 20.27
N ASP A 927 -28.29 37.47 20.38
CA ASP A 927 -27.20 38.45 20.48
C ASP A 927 -26.53 38.39 21.86
N SER A 928 -25.21 38.43 21.87
CA SER A 928 -24.36 38.51 23.06
C SER A 928 -23.71 39.90 23.12
N ASP A 929 -23.75 40.54 24.29
CA ASP A 929 -22.91 41.73 24.51
C ASP A 929 -21.45 41.28 24.66
N ASP A 930 -20.55 41.82 23.85
CA ASP A 930 -19.17 41.32 23.64
C ASP A 930 -18.23 41.37 24.86
N ASN A 931 -18.70 41.73 26.06
CA ASN A 931 -17.88 41.96 27.26
C ASN A 931 -18.36 41.29 28.56
N SER A 932 -19.32 40.36 28.53
CA SER A 932 -19.72 39.59 29.73
C SER A 932 -19.37 38.10 29.60
N PRO A 933 -18.73 37.46 30.61
CA PRO A 933 -18.41 36.03 30.60
C PRO A 933 -19.62 35.12 30.92
N GLU A 934 -20.80 35.70 31.14
CA GLU A 934 -22.03 34.97 31.44
C GLU A 934 -22.72 34.42 30.18
N SER A 935 -23.49 33.34 30.33
CA SER A 935 -24.19 32.74 29.20
C SER A 935 -25.34 33.63 28.73
N PRO A 936 -25.56 33.84 27.41
CA PRO A 936 -26.59 34.74 26.89
C PRO A 936 -28.02 34.32 27.26
N PHE A 937 -28.23 33.07 27.69
CA PHE A 937 -29.53 32.58 28.17
C PHE A 937 -29.91 33.03 29.59
N SER A 938 -28.97 33.55 30.40
CA SER A 938 -29.25 34.08 31.74
C SER A 938 -30.32 35.20 31.75
N ARG A 939 -30.49 35.87 30.61
CA ARG A 939 -31.39 37.01 30.39
C ARG A 939 -32.85 36.62 30.17
N PHE A 940 -33.16 35.34 29.96
CA PHE A 940 -34.51 34.88 29.61
C PHE A 940 -35.16 34.06 30.72
N ARG A 941 -36.49 34.12 30.81
CA ARG A 941 -37.28 33.32 31.75
C ARG A 941 -38.32 32.48 31.02
N VAL A 942 -38.63 31.29 31.55
CA VAL A 942 -39.73 30.45 31.07
C VAL A 942 -41.05 31.21 31.21
N GLY A 943 -41.89 31.17 30.16
CA GLY A 943 -43.12 31.93 30.02
C GLY A 943 -42.96 33.31 29.35
N GLN A 944 -41.73 33.76 29.06
CA GLN A 944 -41.51 35.05 28.38
C GLN A 944 -41.87 34.97 26.89
N LEU A 945 -42.57 36.00 26.38
CA LEU A 945 -42.80 36.20 24.96
C LEU A 945 -41.62 36.95 24.33
N VAL A 946 -41.11 36.41 23.21
CA VAL A 946 -39.99 36.96 22.45
C VAL A 946 -40.33 37.03 20.95
N ASP A 947 -39.86 38.07 20.28
CA ASP A 947 -39.94 38.21 18.82
C ASP A 947 -38.81 37.41 18.17
N ALA A 948 -39.16 36.49 17.27
CA ALA A 948 -38.19 35.62 16.60
C ALA A 948 -38.56 35.38 15.13
N ARG A 949 -37.58 35.24 14.23
CA ARG A 949 -37.81 35.02 12.79
C ARG A 949 -37.58 33.56 12.40
N ILE A 950 -38.49 32.96 11.62
CA ILE A 950 -38.39 31.56 11.19
C ILE A 950 -37.28 31.41 10.13
N ILE A 951 -36.27 30.58 10.42
CA ILE A 951 -35.15 30.29 9.50
C ILE A 951 -35.39 28.99 8.72
N ALA A 952 -35.82 27.92 9.38
CA ALA A 952 -35.85 26.59 8.77
C ALA A 952 -36.90 25.68 9.40
N LYS A 953 -37.33 24.68 8.62
CA LYS A 953 -38.28 23.64 9.02
C LYS A 953 -37.57 22.28 8.96
N ILE A 954 -37.38 21.64 10.11
CA ILE A 954 -36.60 20.39 10.22
C ILE A 954 -37.55 19.20 10.37
N PRO A 955 -37.48 18.17 9.48
CA PRO A 955 -38.20 16.92 9.67
C PRO A 955 -37.53 16.08 10.77
N LYS A 956 -38.33 15.45 11.64
CA LYS A 956 -37.84 14.43 12.59
C LYS A 956 -37.68 13.08 11.87
N SER A 957 -36.73 12.26 12.31
CA SER A 957 -36.60 10.86 11.91
C SER A 957 -37.01 9.91 13.05
N ARG A 958 -37.70 8.82 12.68
CA ARG A 958 -38.11 7.67 13.51
C ARG A 958 -38.65 7.96 14.92
N ASN A 959 -39.88 8.45 14.99
CA ASN A 959 -41.04 7.64 15.42
C ASN A 959 -42.33 8.45 15.17
N ASN A 960 -43.49 7.77 15.16
CA ASN A 960 -44.78 8.32 14.70
C ASN A 960 -45.18 9.63 15.40
N GLU A 961 -45.01 10.76 14.71
CA GLU A 961 -45.89 11.95 14.77
C GLU A 961 -45.45 13.03 13.78
N LYS A 962 -46.41 13.70 13.12
CA LYS A 962 -46.15 14.76 12.11
C LYS A 962 -45.75 16.12 12.74
N THR A 963 -44.82 16.12 13.69
CA THR A 963 -44.35 17.34 14.39
C THR A 963 -43.00 17.85 13.85
N PHE A 964 -43.06 18.79 12.90
CA PHE A 964 -41.89 19.56 12.47
C PHE A 964 -41.34 20.40 13.63
N LYS A 965 -40.03 20.36 13.87
CA LYS A 965 -39.36 21.36 14.70
C LYS A 965 -38.96 22.54 13.82
N TRP A 966 -39.42 23.73 14.16
CA TRP A 966 -39.01 24.96 13.51
C TRP A 966 -37.72 25.48 14.14
N LEU A 967 -36.85 26.13 13.37
CA LEU A 967 -35.66 26.80 13.86
C LEU A 967 -35.84 28.31 13.68
N LEU A 968 -35.64 29.09 14.75
CA LEU A 968 -35.88 30.53 14.78
C LEU A 968 -34.63 31.29 15.21
N SER A 969 -34.52 32.56 14.80
CA SER A 969 -33.47 33.51 15.21
C SER A 969 -34.04 34.64 16.04
N MET A 970 -33.24 35.15 16.97
CA MET A 970 -33.51 36.34 17.77
C MET A 970 -32.46 37.45 17.57
N ARG A 971 -31.50 37.26 16.66
CA ARG A 971 -30.48 38.28 16.35
C ARG A 971 -31.08 39.56 15.77
N HIS A 972 -30.62 40.72 16.22
CA HIS A 972 -31.10 42.04 15.79
C HIS A 972 -30.96 42.25 14.28
N SER A 973 -29.86 41.78 13.69
CA SER A 973 -29.61 41.82 12.24
C SER A 973 -30.57 40.95 11.42
N VAL A 974 -31.10 39.87 12.00
CA VAL A 974 -32.09 39.01 11.35
C VAL A 974 -33.51 39.54 11.58
N LEU A 975 -33.77 40.21 12.70
CA LEU A 975 -35.05 40.84 13.01
C LEU A 975 -35.30 42.12 12.20
N SER A 976 -34.27 42.92 11.90
CA SER A 976 -34.37 44.24 11.25
C SER A 976 -34.77 44.23 9.76
N GLY A 977 -34.75 43.07 9.10
CA GLY A 977 -35.30 42.93 7.74
C GLY A 977 -34.31 43.00 6.58
N GLN A 978 -33.03 43.30 6.81
CA GLN A 978 -31.99 43.22 5.78
C GLN A 978 -31.61 41.76 5.49
N MET A 979 -32.46 41.06 4.73
CA MET A 979 -32.04 39.90 3.97
C MET A 979 -31.66 40.35 2.56
N GLU A 980 -30.38 40.24 2.22
CA GLU A 980 -30.01 40.10 0.81
C GLU A 980 -30.75 38.88 0.22
N THR A 981 -31.24 39.03 -1.00
CA THR A 981 -31.91 37.97 -1.76
C THR A 981 -30.90 36.88 -2.15
N LEU A 982 -30.67 35.95 -1.22
CA LEU A 982 -29.89 34.75 -1.46
C LEU A 982 -30.76 33.65 -2.08
N GLU A 983 -31.06 33.80 -3.37
CA GLU A 983 -31.19 32.65 -4.27
C GLU A 983 -29.79 32.05 -4.47
N GLY A 984 -29.31 31.39 -3.42
CA GLY A 984 -28.00 30.77 -3.34
C GLY A 984 -27.99 29.79 -2.16
N PRO A 985 -27.08 28.80 -2.16
CA PRO A 985 -26.99 27.86 -1.06
C PRO A 985 -26.66 28.63 0.22
N ILE A 986 -27.59 28.58 1.20
CA ILE A 986 -27.50 29.11 2.58
C ILE A 986 -26.05 29.33 2.96
N ALA A 987 -25.63 30.62 2.99
CA ALA A 987 -24.24 31.09 3.07
C ALA A 987 -23.28 29.97 3.44
N THR A 988 -22.65 29.38 2.41
CA THR A 988 -21.83 28.19 2.57
C THR A 988 -20.78 28.47 3.64
N ASP A 989 -20.97 27.86 4.81
CA ASP A 989 -20.09 27.81 5.98
C ASP A 989 -18.71 27.26 5.54
N ASN A 990 -17.95 28.09 4.81
CA ASN A 990 -16.69 27.76 4.15
C ASN A 990 -15.55 27.86 5.15
N PHE A 991 -15.67 27.07 6.22
CA PHE A 991 -14.63 26.86 7.21
C PHE A 991 -13.43 26.19 6.54
N SER A 992 -12.40 26.98 6.25
CA SER A 992 -11.07 26.51 5.89
C SER A 992 -10.23 26.29 7.15
N VAL A 993 -9.31 25.31 7.07
CA VAL A 993 -8.33 25.06 8.13
C VAL A 993 -7.47 26.32 8.31
N GLY A 994 -7.25 26.73 9.55
CA GLY A 994 -6.49 27.93 9.90
C GLY A 994 -7.33 29.19 10.16
N THR A 995 -8.64 29.18 9.92
CA THR A 995 -9.53 30.30 10.32
C THR A 995 -9.77 30.30 11.84
N VAL A 996 -9.98 31.49 12.43
CA VAL A 996 -10.34 31.65 13.85
C VAL A 996 -11.86 31.75 13.96
N VAL A 997 -12.45 30.99 14.88
CA VAL A 997 -13.89 30.99 15.15
C VAL A 997 -14.16 31.01 16.65
N SER A 998 -15.26 31.66 17.04
CA SER A 998 -15.82 31.60 18.38
C SER A 998 -16.92 30.53 18.46
N GLY A 999 -17.06 29.89 19.62
CA GLY A 999 -18.15 28.96 19.88
C GLY A 999 -18.49 28.87 21.37
N TYR A 1000 -19.73 28.48 21.67
CA TYR A 1000 -20.25 28.38 23.04
C TYR A 1000 -20.12 26.97 23.60
N VAL A 1001 -19.61 26.82 24.82
CA VAL A 1001 -19.47 25.53 25.52
C VAL A 1001 -20.84 24.92 25.83
N VAL A 1002 -21.17 23.80 25.19
CA VAL A 1002 -22.41 23.05 25.44
C VAL A 1002 -22.20 21.95 26.49
N LYS A 1003 -21.05 21.28 26.44
CA LYS A 1003 -20.73 20.18 27.34
C LYS A 1003 -19.22 20.07 27.55
N VAL A 1004 -18.82 19.97 28.82
CA VAL A 1004 -17.46 19.60 29.23
C VAL A 1004 -17.46 18.10 29.54
N GLU A 1005 -16.60 17.35 28.89
CA GLU A 1005 -16.31 15.93 29.15
C GLU A 1005 -14.86 15.79 29.65
N SER A 1006 -14.44 14.59 30.06
CA SER A 1006 -13.15 14.38 30.73
C SER A 1006 -11.92 14.79 29.90
N GLU A 1007 -11.96 14.61 28.58
CA GLU A 1007 -10.86 14.95 27.65
C GLU A 1007 -11.30 15.90 26.50
N TRP A 1008 -12.57 16.31 26.47
CA TRP A 1008 -13.17 17.03 25.35
C TRP A 1008 -14.14 18.12 25.81
N VAL A 1009 -14.07 19.29 25.18
CA VAL A 1009 -15.06 20.37 25.33
C VAL A 1009 -15.82 20.50 24.01
N ARG A 1010 -17.15 20.32 24.05
CA ARG A 1010 -18.03 20.44 22.89
C ARG A 1010 -18.61 21.85 22.80
N LEU A 1011 -18.39 22.48 21.65
CA LEU A 1011 -18.71 23.86 21.31
C LEU A 1011 -19.79 23.90 20.23
N THR A 1012 -20.63 24.95 20.21
CA THR A 1012 -21.50 25.26 19.05
C THR A 1012 -20.96 26.48 18.32
N ILE A 1013 -20.62 26.35 17.04
CA ILE A 1013 -19.99 27.40 16.22
C ILE A 1013 -20.98 27.95 15.18
N ALA A 1014 -21.69 27.07 14.47
CA ALA A 1014 -22.70 27.46 13.48
C ALA A 1014 -23.90 26.51 13.49
N ARG A 1015 -25.00 26.91 12.84
CA ARG A 1015 -26.29 26.18 12.78
C ARG A 1015 -26.18 24.69 12.45
N ARG A 1016 -25.12 24.29 11.73
CA ARG A 1016 -24.86 22.92 11.28
C ARG A 1016 -23.52 22.35 11.74
N PHE A 1017 -22.62 23.15 12.31
CA PHE A 1017 -21.26 22.75 12.69
C PHE A 1017 -21.03 22.85 14.20
N ARG A 1018 -20.62 21.73 14.78
CA ARG A 1018 -20.15 21.64 16.17
C ARG A 1018 -18.62 21.78 16.20
N GLY A 1019 -18.10 22.41 17.23
CA GLY A 1019 -16.67 22.41 17.54
C GLY A 1019 -16.36 21.35 18.60
N ASP A 1020 -15.25 20.64 18.46
CA ASP A 1020 -14.68 19.81 19.52
C ASP A 1020 -13.27 20.33 19.82
N LEU A 1021 -13.05 20.74 21.07
CA LEU A 1021 -11.74 21.15 21.61
C LEU A 1021 -11.21 20.00 22.47
N TYR A 1022 -10.04 19.46 22.10
CA TYR A 1022 -9.38 18.39 22.87
C TYR A 1022 -8.54 19.00 24.01
N ILE A 1023 -8.37 18.26 25.10
CA ILE A 1023 -7.59 18.72 26.26
C ILE A 1023 -6.19 19.24 25.89
N LEU A 1024 -5.43 18.52 25.06
CA LEU A 1024 -4.08 18.94 24.63
C LEU A 1024 -4.07 20.07 23.59
N ASP A 1025 -5.20 20.35 22.94
CA ASP A 1025 -5.34 21.48 22.02
C ASP A 1025 -5.71 22.79 22.76
N SER A 1026 -5.91 22.73 24.09
CA SER A 1026 -6.40 23.85 24.90
C SER A 1026 -5.30 24.72 25.51
N SER A 1027 -4.12 24.14 25.80
CA SER A 1027 -2.95 24.85 26.30
C SER A 1027 -1.68 24.02 26.13
N SER A 1028 -0.53 24.69 26.09
CA SER A 1028 0.79 24.05 26.15
C SER A 1028 1.34 23.90 27.58
N GLU A 1029 0.71 24.53 28.59
CA GLU A 1029 1.20 24.53 29.97
C GLU A 1029 0.58 23.40 30.83
N PRO A 1030 1.40 22.63 31.57
CA PRO A 1030 0.93 21.42 32.26
C PRO A 1030 -0.02 21.73 33.43
N GLU A 1031 0.11 22.89 34.09
CA GLU A 1031 -0.81 23.32 35.15
C GLU A 1031 -2.23 23.61 34.63
N GLU A 1032 -2.33 24.24 33.46
CA GLU A 1032 -3.62 24.55 32.85
C GLU A 1032 -4.32 23.27 32.37
N LEU A 1033 -3.56 22.31 31.86
CA LEU A 1033 -4.05 20.99 31.45
C LEU A 1033 -4.58 20.19 32.65
N GLN A 1034 -3.91 20.22 33.81
CA GLN A 1034 -4.43 19.61 35.04
C GLN A 1034 -5.74 20.27 35.53
N LYS A 1035 -5.89 21.58 35.32
CA LYS A 1035 -7.07 22.36 35.74
C LYS A 1035 -8.19 22.41 34.68
N PHE A 1036 -8.07 21.67 33.56
CA PHE A 1036 -8.95 21.73 32.39
C PHE A 1036 -10.46 21.75 32.72
N GLN A 1037 -10.93 20.83 33.57
CA GLN A 1037 -12.36 20.73 33.93
C GLN A 1037 -12.88 21.93 34.75
N LYS A 1038 -12.00 22.67 35.44
CA LYS A 1038 -12.35 23.88 36.20
C LYS A 1038 -12.28 25.15 35.34
N ARG A 1039 -11.64 25.09 34.17
CA ARG A 1039 -11.41 26.25 33.27
C ARG A 1039 -12.62 26.59 32.40
N TYR A 1040 -13.40 25.57 32.02
CA TYR A 1040 -14.50 25.71 31.07
C TYR A 1040 -15.86 25.54 31.76
N ILE A 1041 -16.72 26.56 31.66
CA ILE A 1041 -18.08 26.55 32.20
C ILE A 1041 -19.07 26.42 31.03
N VAL A 1042 -20.16 25.67 31.22
CA VAL A 1042 -21.21 25.54 30.20
C VAL A 1042 -21.87 26.90 29.95
N GLY A 1043 -21.93 27.31 28.68
CA GLY A 1043 -22.40 28.62 28.23
C GLY A 1043 -21.30 29.67 28.02
N GLN A 1044 -20.05 29.39 28.40
CA GLN A 1044 -18.90 30.27 28.16
C GLN A 1044 -18.53 30.32 26.66
N THR A 1045 -18.05 31.47 26.19
CA THR A 1045 -17.46 31.63 24.85
C THR A 1045 -16.00 31.16 24.84
N VAL A 1046 -15.62 30.42 23.80
CA VAL A 1046 -14.24 29.98 23.55
C VAL A 1046 -13.87 30.30 22.11
N THR A 1047 -12.76 31.03 21.94
CA THR A 1047 -12.15 31.31 20.63
C THR A 1047 -11.09 30.26 20.31
N GLY A 1048 -11.07 29.81 19.06
CA GLY A 1048 -10.09 28.84 18.61
C GLY A 1048 -9.88 28.78 17.11
N ARG A 1049 -8.69 28.36 16.70
CA ARG A 1049 -8.29 28.19 15.31
C ARG A 1049 -8.72 26.80 14.82
N ILE A 1050 -9.31 26.72 13.63
CA ILE A 1050 -9.75 25.46 13.03
C ILE A 1050 -8.54 24.62 12.62
N ILE A 1051 -8.36 23.46 13.27
CA ILE A 1051 -7.34 22.45 12.94
C ILE A 1051 -7.82 21.52 11.81
N ASN A 1052 -9.05 21.03 11.91
CA ASN A 1052 -9.57 19.99 11.01
C ASN A 1052 -11.08 20.15 10.83
N VAL A 1053 -11.57 19.91 9.60
CA VAL A 1053 -12.96 20.09 9.19
C VAL A 1053 -13.51 18.75 8.73
N ASN A 1054 -14.18 18.02 9.63
CA ASN A 1054 -14.85 16.77 9.26
C ASN A 1054 -16.19 17.07 8.57
N LYS A 1055 -16.14 17.32 7.26
CA LYS A 1055 -17.31 17.62 6.42
C LYS A 1055 -18.39 16.51 6.47
N LYS A 1056 -18.01 15.23 6.66
CA LYS A 1056 -18.95 14.09 6.79
C LYS A 1056 -19.76 14.19 8.10
N LYS A 1057 -19.12 14.45 9.25
CA LYS A 1057 -19.78 14.53 10.58
C LYS A 1057 -20.27 15.93 10.97
N LYS A 1058 -19.89 16.96 10.20
CA LYS A 1058 -20.09 18.40 10.49
C LYS A 1058 -19.52 18.81 11.86
N VAL A 1059 -18.28 18.38 12.09
CA VAL A 1059 -17.52 18.66 13.31
C VAL A 1059 -16.21 19.34 12.93
N LEU A 1060 -15.89 20.43 13.63
CA LEU A 1060 -14.67 21.22 13.51
C LEU A 1060 -13.80 20.91 14.73
N ARG A 1061 -12.53 20.54 14.54
CA ARG A 1061 -11.57 20.44 15.67
C ARG A 1061 -10.89 21.80 15.84
N LEU A 1062 -10.87 22.33 17.06
CA LEU A 1062 -10.30 23.64 17.38
C LEU A 1062 -9.02 23.54 18.23
N LYS A 1063 -8.07 24.44 18.00
CA LYS A 1063 -6.99 24.80 18.94
C LYS A 1063 -7.39 26.07 19.68
N SER A 1064 -7.26 26.14 21.00
CA SER A 1064 -7.52 27.41 21.70
C SER A 1064 -6.43 28.42 21.37
N CYS A 1065 -6.82 29.67 21.12
CA CYS A 1065 -5.90 30.79 20.96
C CYS A 1065 -6.06 31.73 22.15
N LEU A 1066 -5.05 31.78 23.03
CA LEU A 1066 -4.98 32.81 24.05
C LEU A 1066 -4.72 34.16 23.39
N ALA A 1067 -5.40 35.21 23.82
CA ALA A 1067 -5.48 36.52 23.13
C ALA A 1067 -4.20 37.39 23.25
N SER A 1068 -3.00 36.80 23.26
CA SER A 1068 -1.72 37.47 23.52
C SER A 1068 -0.63 37.12 22.49
N PHE A 1069 -0.99 37.02 21.21
CA PHE A 1069 -0.04 37.07 20.11
C PHE A 1069 -0.47 38.19 19.14
N THR A 1070 0.00 39.40 19.41
CA THR A 1070 -0.07 40.53 18.48
C THR A 1070 0.90 40.34 17.32
N ASP A 1071 0.52 40.83 16.15
CA ASP A 1071 1.22 40.60 14.88
C ASP A 1071 2.71 40.98 14.88
N LYS A 1072 3.49 40.17 14.15
CA LYS A 1072 4.62 40.64 13.36
C LYS A 1072 4.46 40.17 11.92
N ALA A 1073 3.66 40.91 11.16
CA ALA A 1073 3.70 40.88 9.71
C ALA A 1073 4.88 41.74 9.20
N GLY A 1074 5.58 41.29 8.16
CA GLY A 1074 6.63 42.09 7.51
C GLY A 1074 7.54 41.30 6.58
N PHE A 1075 7.35 41.49 5.27
CA PHE A 1075 8.18 41.05 4.13
C PHE A 1075 8.27 39.54 3.83
N VAL A 1076 8.14 39.07 2.57
CA VAL A 1076 7.58 39.67 1.34
C VAL A 1076 7.10 38.52 0.43
N ASN A 1077 6.11 38.75 -0.44
CA ASN A 1077 5.71 37.78 -1.46
C ASN A 1077 6.72 37.78 -2.62
N GLU A 1078 7.13 36.61 -3.08
CA GLU A 1078 7.38 36.40 -4.52
C GLU A 1078 6.73 35.10 -4.96
N ILE A 1079 5.80 35.23 -5.90
CA ILE A 1079 5.14 34.13 -6.59
C ILE A 1079 5.99 33.87 -7.85
N VAL A 1080 6.50 32.66 -7.99
CA VAL A 1080 6.79 32.09 -9.31
C VAL A 1080 5.86 30.92 -9.48
N GLU A 1081 4.95 31.05 -10.44
CA GLU A 1081 4.06 29.97 -10.86
C GLU A 1081 4.90 28.81 -11.40
N ASN A 1082 4.55 27.60 -10.99
CA ASN A 1082 4.74 26.42 -11.82
C ASN A 1082 3.55 25.49 -11.56
N ASP A 1083 2.63 25.48 -12.52
CA ASP A 1083 1.62 24.44 -12.65
C ASP A 1083 2.28 23.06 -12.76
N ASN A 1084 1.47 22.03 -12.43
CA ASN A 1084 1.69 20.58 -12.50
C ASN A 1084 2.03 19.89 -11.17
N ASP A 1085 0.99 19.52 -10.40
CA ASP A 1085 0.74 18.13 -9.98
C ASP A 1085 -0.50 18.01 -9.05
N GLU A 1086 -1.70 18.25 -9.59
CA GLU A 1086 -2.94 17.81 -8.90
C GLU A 1086 -3.15 16.29 -9.08
N SER A 1087 -2.47 15.49 -8.27
CA SER A 1087 -2.82 14.07 -8.13
C SER A 1087 -2.70 13.55 -6.68
N PHE A 1088 -3.64 12.67 -6.31
CA PHE A 1088 -3.72 11.95 -5.03
C PHE A 1088 -3.97 12.77 -3.74
N ALA A 1089 -5.15 13.40 -3.67
CA ALA A 1089 -5.82 13.63 -2.40
C ALA A 1089 -6.30 12.28 -1.78
N SER A 1090 -5.37 11.55 -1.16
CA SER A 1090 -5.68 10.41 -0.29
C SER A 1090 -6.30 10.89 1.02
N ASN A 1091 -7.11 10.03 1.66
CA ASN A 1091 -7.65 10.31 3.00
C ASN A 1091 -6.54 10.21 4.06
N ASP A 1092 -5.73 11.27 4.21
CA ASP A 1092 -4.78 11.36 5.33
C ASP A 1092 -5.25 12.35 6.40
N ASN A 1093 -5.08 11.95 7.67
CA ASN A 1093 -5.79 12.53 8.80
C ASN A 1093 -5.05 13.73 9.41
N GLY A 1094 -5.36 14.95 8.95
CA GLY A 1094 -5.39 16.13 9.81
C GLY A 1094 -4.06 16.61 10.43
N ILE A 1095 -2.91 16.42 9.78
CA ILE A 1095 -1.57 16.82 10.27
C ILE A 1095 -0.99 18.02 9.48
N SER A 1096 -1.85 18.96 9.08
CA SER A 1096 -1.46 20.25 8.46
C SER A 1096 -1.27 21.40 9.48
N HIS A 1097 -1.17 21.10 10.78
CA HIS A 1097 -1.24 22.08 11.87
C HIS A 1097 -0.13 21.94 12.93
N VAL A 1098 0.83 21.03 12.72
CA VAL A 1098 1.97 20.79 13.60
C VAL A 1098 3.22 20.96 12.76
N SER A 1099 3.96 22.03 13.02
CA SER A 1099 5.21 22.38 12.35
C SER A 1099 6.42 22.06 13.22
N SER A 1100 7.57 21.81 12.60
CA SER A 1100 8.85 21.80 13.31
C SER A 1100 9.05 23.14 14.02
N GLY A 1101 9.44 23.10 15.30
CA GLY A 1101 9.61 24.27 16.17
C GLY A 1101 8.43 24.59 17.10
N ASP A 1102 7.22 24.07 16.85
CA ASP A 1102 6.03 24.36 17.66
C ASP A 1102 6.16 23.86 19.11
N ILE A 1103 5.69 24.66 20.07
CA ILE A 1103 5.56 24.29 21.49
C ILE A 1103 4.13 23.82 21.77
N ILE A 1104 3.99 22.59 22.25
CA ILE A 1104 2.72 21.86 22.38
C ILE A 1104 2.61 21.17 23.74
N GLY A 1105 1.39 21.06 24.26
CA GLY A 1105 1.08 20.24 25.43
C GLY A 1105 1.05 18.76 25.07
N GLY A 1106 1.69 17.92 25.89
CA GLY A 1106 1.74 16.48 25.74
C GLY A 1106 1.31 15.76 27.01
N ARG A 1107 0.80 14.52 26.87
CA ARG A 1107 0.53 13.62 28.00
C ARG A 1107 1.37 12.37 27.86
N ILE A 1108 2.18 12.05 28.86
CA ILE A 1108 3.00 10.83 28.86
C ILE A 1108 2.07 9.63 28.90
N LYS A 1109 2.09 8.81 27.85
CA LYS A 1109 1.22 7.64 27.71
C LYS A 1109 1.91 6.35 28.12
N LYS A 1110 3.21 6.23 27.81
CA LYS A 1110 4.01 5.08 28.20
C LYS A 1110 5.48 5.46 28.31
N ILE A 1111 6.14 5.00 29.37
CA ILE A 1111 7.59 5.12 29.53
C ILE A 1111 8.21 3.79 29.10
N LEU A 1112 9.11 3.82 28.12
CA LEU A 1112 9.76 2.61 27.59
C LEU A 1112 11.25 2.60 27.96
N PRO A 1113 11.62 2.14 29.18
CA PRO A 1113 13.02 2.11 29.63
C PRO A 1113 13.93 1.30 28.71
N ASN A 1114 13.35 0.37 27.95
CA ASN A 1114 14.07 -0.58 27.11
C ASN A 1114 14.03 -0.26 25.60
N VAL A 1115 13.30 0.75 25.12
CA VAL A 1115 13.08 0.96 23.66
C VAL A 1115 13.34 2.42 23.23
N GLY A 1116 14.18 3.13 23.97
CA GLY A 1116 14.71 4.42 23.52
C GLY A 1116 13.67 5.55 23.50
N GLY A 1117 12.98 5.79 24.63
CA GLY A 1117 12.25 7.05 24.80
C GLY A 1117 10.98 7.03 25.65
N ILE A 1118 10.39 8.23 25.77
CA ILE A 1118 9.07 8.48 26.35
C ILE A 1118 8.06 8.60 25.20
N PHE A 1119 6.95 7.85 25.25
CA PHE A 1119 5.84 8.01 24.32
C PHE A 1119 4.85 9.03 24.86
N VAL A 1120 4.77 10.17 24.19
CA VAL A 1120 3.92 11.30 24.56
C VAL A 1120 2.75 11.39 23.59
N GLN A 1121 1.53 11.35 24.11
CA GLN A 1121 0.34 11.65 23.33
C GLN A 1121 0.26 13.16 23.11
N ILE A 1122 0.14 13.59 21.85
CA ILE A 1122 -0.03 15.00 21.44
C ILE A 1122 -1.50 15.29 21.09
N GLY A 1123 -2.19 14.28 20.55
CA GLY A 1123 -3.59 14.42 20.14
C GLY A 1123 -4.39 13.12 20.27
N PRO A 1124 -5.63 13.08 19.77
CA PRO A 1124 -6.52 11.93 19.90
C PRO A 1124 -5.95 10.63 19.30
N HIS A 1125 -5.24 10.77 18.18
CA HIS A 1125 -4.61 9.67 17.43
C HIS A 1125 -3.14 9.96 17.07
N LEU A 1126 -2.57 11.05 17.59
CA LEU A 1126 -1.21 11.49 17.30
C LEU A 1126 -0.32 11.26 18.52
N PHE A 1127 0.75 10.50 18.34
CA PHE A 1127 1.74 10.17 19.36
C PHE A 1127 3.11 10.63 18.88
N GLY A 1128 3.80 11.38 19.74
CA GLY A 1128 5.19 11.73 19.55
C GLY A 1128 6.12 10.85 20.38
N ARG A 1129 7.36 10.71 19.92
CA ARG A 1129 8.44 10.04 20.64
C ARG A 1129 9.44 11.10 21.13
N VAL A 1130 9.78 11.05 22.41
CA VAL A 1130 10.91 11.80 22.97
C VAL A 1130 12.07 10.82 23.12
N HIS A 1131 13.18 11.08 22.43
CA HIS A 1131 14.40 10.29 22.60
C HIS A 1131 15.11 10.63 23.92
N TYR A 1132 15.89 9.69 24.47
CA TYR A 1132 16.65 9.89 25.72
C TYR A 1132 17.47 11.18 25.76
N CYS A 1133 18.17 11.51 24.66
CA CYS A 1133 18.98 12.71 24.55
C CYS A 1133 18.15 14.01 24.62
N GLU A 1134 16.85 13.93 24.37
CA GLU A 1134 15.92 15.06 24.28
C GLU A 1134 15.06 15.21 25.54
N VAL A 1135 15.41 14.52 26.65
CA VAL A 1135 14.68 14.59 27.93
C VAL A 1135 15.21 15.72 28.84
N ALA A 1136 16.51 16.03 28.79
CA ALA A 1136 17.14 17.05 29.63
C ALA A 1136 18.33 17.70 28.92
N ASP A 1137 18.69 18.92 29.33
CA ASP A 1137 19.84 19.67 28.78
C ASP A 1137 21.19 19.17 29.28
N SER A 1138 21.21 18.54 30.47
CA SER A 1138 22.40 17.94 31.08
C SER A 1138 22.28 16.42 31.14
N TRP A 1139 23.42 15.73 31.05
CA TRP A 1139 23.46 14.28 31.20
C TRP A 1139 23.00 13.84 32.59
N LEU A 1140 22.06 12.90 32.64
CA LEU A 1140 21.52 12.29 33.85
C LEU A 1140 21.61 10.77 33.73
N ASN A 1141 22.05 10.10 34.81
CA ASN A 1141 22.23 8.64 34.81
C ASN A 1141 20.91 7.86 34.70
N ASP A 1142 19.78 8.45 35.13
CA ASP A 1142 18.43 7.93 34.86
C ASP A 1142 17.45 9.10 34.63
N PRO A 1143 17.27 9.54 33.36
CA PRO A 1143 16.38 10.65 33.04
C PRO A 1143 14.89 10.31 33.09
N LEU A 1144 14.51 9.02 33.17
CA LEU A 1144 13.10 8.60 33.17
C LEU A 1144 12.47 8.66 34.55
N SER A 1145 13.27 8.49 35.60
CA SER A 1145 12.85 8.57 37.01
C SER A 1145 12.03 9.83 37.37
N ARG A 1146 12.19 10.93 36.62
CA ARG A 1146 11.50 12.21 36.82
C ARG A 1146 10.06 12.26 36.29
N TYR A 1147 9.63 11.26 35.54
CA TYR A 1147 8.38 11.28 34.79
C TYR A 1147 7.48 10.10 35.15
N GLN A 1148 6.16 10.33 35.18
CA GLN A 1148 5.16 9.29 35.47
C GLN A 1148 4.15 9.11 34.31
N GLU A 1149 3.66 7.89 34.13
CA GLU A 1149 2.61 7.62 33.15
C GLU A 1149 1.31 8.37 33.51
N GLY A 1150 0.77 9.10 32.56
CA GLY A 1150 -0.40 9.97 32.72
C GLY A 1150 -0.08 11.45 32.98
N GLN A 1151 1.17 11.81 33.30
CA GLN A 1151 1.60 13.19 33.58
C GLN A 1151 1.54 14.08 32.32
N PHE A 1152 1.14 15.34 32.49
CA PHE A 1152 1.20 16.37 31.46
C PHE A 1152 2.58 17.04 31.42
N VAL A 1153 3.09 17.28 30.23
CA VAL A 1153 4.42 17.84 29.94
C VAL A 1153 4.35 18.82 28.78
N LYS A 1154 5.26 19.79 28.76
CA LYS A 1154 5.43 20.76 27.67
C LYS A 1154 6.50 20.21 26.72
N CYS A 1155 6.20 20.15 25.42
CA CYS A 1155 7.07 19.55 24.41
C CYS A 1155 7.34 20.54 23.27
N LYS A 1156 8.55 20.50 22.70
CA LYS A 1156 8.85 21.12 21.41
C LYS A 1156 8.86 20.07 20.30
N VAL A 1157 8.25 20.38 19.16
CA VAL A 1157 8.34 19.55 17.95
C VAL A 1157 9.71 19.76 17.32
N LEU A 1158 10.48 18.68 17.18
CA LEU A 1158 11.73 18.69 16.42
C LEU A 1158 11.45 18.42 14.95
N GLU A 1159 10.76 17.30 14.66
CA GLU A 1159 10.58 16.82 13.29
C GLU A 1159 9.27 16.04 13.11
N VAL A 1160 8.72 16.06 11.89
CA VAL A 1160 7.44 15.43 11.52
C VAL A 1160 7.64 14.58 10.28
N CYS A 1161 8.07 13.34 10.46
CA CYS A 1161 8.36 12.41 9.39
C CYS A 1161 7.09 11.66 8.94
N ARG A 1162 6.72 11.81 7.66
CA ARG A 1162 5.57 11.14 7.05
C ARG A 1162 6.04 9.94 6.24
N SER A 1163 5.72 8.72 6.68
CA SER A 1163 6.05 7.50 5.94
C SER A 1163 5.15 7.33 4.72
N SER A 1164 5.68 6.78 3.63
CA SER A 1164 4.91 6.32 2.46
C SER A 1164 3.84 5.25 2.77
N SER A 1165 3.86 4.69 3.99
CA SER A 1165 2.85 3.77 4.52
C SER A 1165 1.67 4.45 5.26
N GLY A 1166 1.65 5.79 5.33
CA GLY A 1166 0.57 6.55 5.99
C GLY A 1166 0.70 6.64 7.52
N PHE A 1167 1.80 6.14 8.10
CA PHE A 1167 2.13 6.38 9.50
C PHE A 1167 2.99 7.65 9.63
N VAL A 1168 2.52 8.60 10.43
CA VAL A 1168 3.27 9.82 10.76
C VAL A 1168 3.94 9.65 12.12
N HIS A 1169 5.25 9.82 12.15
CA HIS A 1169 6.04 9.91 13.37
C HIS A 1169 6.38 11.38 13.65
N VAL A 1170 6.12 11.81 14.88
CA VAL A 1170 6.51 13.12 15.38
C VAL A 1170 7.59 12.91 16.43
N ASP A 1171 8.74 13.55 16.27
CA ASP A 1171 9.80 13.51 17.27
C ASP A 1171 9.84 14.82 18.06
N LEU A 1172 9.98 14.66 19.38
CA LEU A 1172 9.75 15.69 20.38
C LEU A 1172 10.96 15.87 21.30
N SER A 1173 11.09 17.09 21.83
CA SER A 1173 12.01 17.40 22.92
C SER A 1173 11.26 17.91 24.16
N LEU A 1174 11.74 17.49 25.33
CA LEU A 1174 11.34 17.93 26.67
C LEU A 1174 12.41 18.81 27.33
N ARG A 1175 13.49 19.15 26.61
CA ARG A 1175 14.58 19.98 27.10
C ARG A 1175 14.09 21.36 27.55
N PRO A 1176 14.27 21.75 28.83
CA PRO A 1176 13.90 23.08 29.34
C PRO A 1176 14.41 24.24 28.47
N SER A 1177 15.67 24.18 28.02
CA SER A 1177 16.26 25.22 27.15
C SER A 1177 15.53 25.43 25.83
N LEU A 1178 14.78 24.43 25.34
CA LEU A 1178 14.03 24.48 24.09
C LEU A 1178 12.55 24.82 24.30
N THR A 1179 11.99 24.51 25.48
CA THR A 1179 10.57 24.73 25.83
C THR A 1179 10.30 26.05 26.53
N ASP A 1180 11.24 26.57 27.32
CA ASP A 1180 11.08 27.81 28.10
C ASP A 1180 11.87 28.95 27.48
N SER A 1181 11.41 29.38 26.30
CA SER A 1181 11.97 30.52 25.57
C SER A 1181 11.53 31.87 26.15
N ALA A 1182 11.88 32.12 27.41
CA ALA A 1182 11.82 33.43 28.07
C ALA A 1182 12.99 33.53 29.05
N GLU A 1183 13.76 34.63 28.95
CA GLU A 1183 14.85 34.97 29.88
C GLU A 1183 16.05 33.99 29.93
N HIS A 1184 16.87 33.95 28.86
CA HIS A 1184 18.35 33.98 28.92
C HIS A 1184 18.96 33.89 27.50
N ALA A 1185 19.03 35.03 26.81
CA ALA A 1185 19.70 35.14 25.52
C ALA A 1185 21.12 35.74 25.67
N SER A 1186 22.14 34.91 25.88
CA SER A 1186 23.57 35.26 25.65
C SER A 1186 24.57 34.12 25.92
N THR A 1187 24.38 32.93 25.32
CA THR A 1187 25.50 32.00 25.08
C THR A 1187 25.21 31.15 23.86
N GLU A 1188 26.12 31.13 22.88
CA GLU A 1188 25.99 30.29 21.69
C GLU A 1188 26.29 28.83 22.04
N VAL A 1189 25.26 28.11 22.48
CA VAL A 1189 25.32 26.65 22.64
C VAL A 1189 25.14 26.01 21.25
N PRO A 1190 26.03 25.09 20.82
CA PRO A 1190 25.94 24.52 19.47
C PRO A 1190 24.62 23.77 19.29
N SER A 1191 23.86 24.16 18.27
CA SER A 1191 22.63 23.46 17.89
C SER A 1191 22.96 22.05 17.43
N PHE A 1192 22.66 21.06 18.27
CA PHE A 1192 22.77 19.64 17.93
C PHE A 1192 21.75 19.31 16.83
N LYS A 1193 22.15 19.50 15.56
CA LYS A 1193 21.38 18.99 14.43
C LYS A 1193 21.30 17.47 14.53
N ARG A 1194 20.07 16.97 14.55
CA ARG A 1194 19.76 15.55 14.39
C ARG A 1194 20.15 15.12 12.99
N VAL A 1195 20.73 13.93 12.86
CA VAL A 1195 21.21 13.40 11.58
C VAL A 1195 20.55 12.04 11.37
N GLU A 1196 19.54 12.00 10.48
CA GLU A 1196 18.74 10.79 10.25
C GLU A 1196 19.35 9.88 9.16
N MET A 1197 20.17 10.44 8.27
CA MET A 1197 20.89 9.71 7.22
C MET A 1197 22.36 9.49 7.60
N ILE A 1198 22.87 8.26 7.46
CA ILE A 1198 24.30 7.96 7.68
C ILE A 1198 25.20 8.80 6.75
N ASP A 1199 24.71 9.13 5.55
CA ASP A 1199 25.44 9.90 4.53
C ASP A 1199 25.60 11.40 4.88
N GLU A 1200 24.87 11.91 5.87
CA GLU A 1200 24.97 13.29 6.36
C GLU A 1200 25.98 13.43 7.53
N LEU A 1201 26.48 12.32 8.07
CA LEU A 1201 27.51 12.34 9.11
C LEU A 1201 28.88 12.72 8.54
N HIS A 1202 29.46 13.82 9.04
CA HIS A 1202 30.85 14.17 8.75
C HIS A 1202 31.83 13.47 9.70
N PRO A 1203 33.07 13.16 9.28
CA PRO A 1203 34.04 12.41 10.10
C PRO A 1203 34.40 13.04 11.46
N ASN A 1204 34.08 14.32 11.67
CA ASN A 1204 34.42 15.10 12.86
C ASN A 1204 33.24 15.36 13.79
N MET A 1205 32.11 14.68 13.57
CA MET A 1205 30.93 14.80 14.42
C MET A 1205 31.02 13.78 15.57
N GLU A 1206 31.04 14.25 16.82
CA GLU A 1206 30.98 13.37 17.99
C GLU A 1206 29.58 12.77 18.16
N VAL A 1207 29.41 11.56 17.63
CA VAL A 1207 28.18 10.78 17.76
C VAL A 1207 28.28 9.85 18.96
N HIS A 1208 27.71 10.28 20.10
CA HIS A 1208 27.56 9.41 21.28
C HIS A 1208 26.35 8.48 21.10
N VAL A 1209 26.63 7.21 20.77
CA VAL A 1209 25.62 6.16 20.64
C VAL A 1209 25.41 5.46 22.00
N SER A 1210 24.19 5.57 22.56
CA SER A 1210 23.82 4.90 23.81
C SER A 1210 23.58 3.40 23.58
N PHE A 1211 24.58 2.57 23.88
CA PHE A 1211 24.50 1.11 23.77
C PHE A 1211 23.64 0.47 24.88
N HIS A 1212 22.38 0.20 24.57
CA HIS A 1212 21.62 -0.86 25.24
C HIS A 1212 20.45 -1.32 24.36
N PHE A 1213 20.63 -2.39 23.55
CA PHE A 1213 19.61 -3.42 23.27
C PHE A 1213 20.06 -4.63 22.40
N ILE A 1214 21.13 -5.35 22.78
CA ILE A 1214 21.27 -6.77 22.37
C ILE A 1214 21.64 -7.63 23.60
N ALA A 1215 20.62 -8.05 24.33
CA ALA A 1215 20.73 -9.10 25.35
C ALA A 1215 19.55 -10.09 25.25
N PHE A 1216 19.26 -10.59 24.04
CA PHE A 1216 18.44 -11.79 23.85
C PHE A 1216 18.72 -12.49 22.51
N PHE A 1217 19.96 -12.94 22.28
CA PHE A 1217 20.30 -14.19 21.57
C PHE A 1217 21.82 -14.41 21.62
N ILE A 1218 22.34 -14.90 22.76
CA ILE A 1218 23.73 -15.36 22.88
C ILE A 1218 23.75 -16.76 23.51
N SER A 1219 23.29 -17.74 22.72
CA SER A 1219 23.90 -19.07 22.77
C SER A 1219 25.01 -19.08 21.72
N ARG A 1220 26.25 -18.95 22.20
CA ARG A 1220 27.53 -19.47 21.68
C ARG A 1220 27.86 -19.36 20.16
N TYR A 1221 29.06 -18.99 19.68
CA TYR A 1221 30.42 -19.02 20.25
C TYR A 1221 30.59 -20.02 21.37
#